data_AF-A0A3N7BJA8-F1
#
_entry.id   AF-A0A3N7BJA8-F1
#
_cell.length_a   1.000
_cell.length_b   1.000
_cell.length_c   1.000
_cell.angle_alpha   90.00
_cell.angle_beta   90.00
_cell.angle_gamma   90.00
#
_symmetry.space_group_name_H-M   'P 1'
#
loop_
_entity.id
_entity.type
_entity.pdbx_description
1 polymer ?
#
loop_
_entity_poly.entity_id
_entity_poly.type
_entity_poly.pdbx_seq_one_letter_code
_entity_poly.pdbx_strand_id
1 'polypeptide(L)'
;MSVSDDPRGARAPLAPSPAESNSESTSSPRRQMLKLGASLLTVGGSSALLAACGGGGGGASGFPLLPGGVPPAPPPPADTKISSFAIAVMPDTQFYARYATTDESSQYDKRFGSEPFAAQTKWIAANAKALNIPFTIHLGDVVDQVGKPDQWKVADAAMKFLEDAKQPYSILAGNHDVLNDVDYGVDPVGGTDATRTLAAEPYLKWFGTERAKRQATFGARDASGFHEYHVFEAQGQKFMVLSLSWRVSDAGIAWARQVIAKNPTLPVILVNHQLLNIAPDAVSPLETDYGKMLWEKLVRDNDQIFMTLNGHHHGAAHLTKTNDFGHKVEEMVVDYQMAYQGGNGLMRLYEFDLTHKQIKVLSFSPWVPQKPAATLNTFDQAVLTTPNEAFTIEMDFAQRFAGFNKSFGTGSATVASSLVDQARAMILANYKEPAVTEQRPAANSEDYPKVANTLAHWRFFGGTVNQPVLPGTVIADVTGTNPLHRDALNQGGIVGAVDGDVVWTDDRHYLSAAPGSVRFLNTIRDKNGNPARMSYFLTDAAAPINAQTLDNGYTVEVFMKIDKSWTSDNQKWMNIMTRDGRRGDLSGYTGGDGEAPPMLFAISSLREVQWEVVPSPAGTTDPVTNWSGEVIADRWVHIAIVNDPVSHDTTMYVEGAPVLRNVAGAKGLATLGATSPWVVGGGSWDGNRADGFFGNIGEVRVVAAALASSQWLTARKAS
;
A
#
# COMPACT_ATOMS: atom_id res chain seq x y z
N MET A 1 -16.20 72.42 -10.12
CA MET A 1 -16.97 73.66 -9.86
C MET A 1 -18.33 73.27 -9.31
N SER A 2 -18.74 73.98 -8.28
CA SER A 2 -20.03 73.97 -7.55
C SER A 2 -20.33 72.85 -6.55
N VAL A 3 -20.59 73.35 -5.33
CA VAL A 3 -20.93 72.76 -4.04
C VAL A 3 -22.46 72.82 -3.86
N SER A 4 -23.07 71.95 -3.03
CA SER A 4 -24.08 72.34 -2.01
C SER A 4 -24.58 71.18 -1.11
N ASP A 5 -24.24 71.32 0.18
CA ASP A 5 -24.79 70.91 1.49
C ASP A 5 -26.17 70.20 1.69
N ASP A 6 -26.12 69.07 2.44
CA ASP A 6 -26.75 68.61 3.73
C ASP A 6 -28.12 69.17 4.26
N PRO A 7 -28.76 68.67 5.38
CA PRO A 7 -28.91 67.33 6.03
C PRO A 7 -30.38 66.95 6.35
N ARG A 8 -30.62 65.73 6.89
CA ARG A 8 -31.39 65.45 8.15
C ARG A 8 -31.75 63.97 8.34
N GLY A 9 -31.51 63.43 9.54
CA GLY A 9 -32.41 62.45 10.18
C GLY A 9 -31.78 61.20 10.80
N ALA A 10 -31.38 61.30 12.07
CA ALA A 10 -30.95 60.19 12.92
C ALA A 10 -32.12 59.32 13.42
N ARG A 11 -31.88 58.01 13.62
CA ARG A 11 -32.58 57.16 14.61
C ARG A 11 -31.61 56.16 15.25
N ALA A 12 -31.72 56.04 16.57
CA ALA A 12 -30.99 55.16 17.47
C ALA A 12 -31.83 53.90 17.82
N PRO A 13 -31.48 53.03 18.80
CA PRO A 13 -31.14 51.63 18.58
C PRO A 13 -32.16 50.65 19.20
N LEU A 14 -32.06 49.35 18.87
CA LEU A 14 -32.80 48.28 19.55
C LEU A 14 -31.83 47.38 20.35
N ALA A 15 -32.21 47.15 21.60
CA ALA A 15 -31.55 46.34 22.62
C ALA A 15 -32.06 44.87 22.60
N PRO A 16 -31.42 43.94 23.35
CA PRO A 16 -31.33 42.52 23.01
C PRO A 16 -32.23 41.58 23.84
N SER A 17 -32.28 40.30 23.47
CA SER A 17 -32.80 39.16 24.27
C SER A 17 -32.25 37.84 23.70
N PRO A 18 -32.23 36.71 24.44
CA PRO A 18 -31.23 36.36 25.44
C PRO A 18 -30.50 35.04 25.13
N ALA A 19 -29.47 34.74 25.92
CA ALA A 19 -28.60 33.59 25.81
C ALA A 19 -29.29 32.24 26.14
N GLU A 20 -28.95 31.21 25.36
CA GLU A 20 -29.09 29.81 25.74
C GLU A 20 -27.72 29.11 25.67
N SER A 21 -27.54 28.18 26.60
CA SER A 21 -26.30 27.52 27.01
C SER A 21 -25.71 26.59 25.97
N ASN A 22 -24.44 26.81 25.61
CA ASN A 22 -23.61 25.83 24.92
C ASN A 22 -23.12 24.76 25.90
N SER A 23 -23.62 23.53 25.76
CA SER A 23 -22.91 22.34 26.22
C SER A 23 -21.94 21.90 25.11
N GLU A 24 -20.65 22.06 25.36
CA GLU A 24 -19.58 21.57 24.49
C GLU A 24 -19.60 20.03 24.42
N SER A 25 -19.87 19.48 23.25
CA SER A 25 -19.40 18.13 22.89
C SER A 25 -18.18 18.30 21.98
N THR A 26 -17.01 17.98 22.52
CA THR A 26 -15.74 17.96 21.80
C THR A 26 -15.77 16.92 20.68
N SER A 27 -16.01 17.35 19.43
CA SER A 27 -15.70 16.55 18.25
C SER A 27 -14.40 17.07 17.63
N SER A 28 -13.37 16.23 17.65
CA SER A 28 -12.05 16.51 17.07
C SER A 28 -12.11 16.35 15.54
N PRO A 29 -11.62 17.30 14.73
CA PRO A 29 -11.51 17.12 13.29
C PRO A 29 -10.18 16.44 12.96
N ARG A 30 -10.17 15.12 12.82
CA ARG A 30 -9.08 14.36 12.17
C ARG A 30 -9.65 13.48 11.07
N ARG A 31 -9.69 14.02 9.85
CA ARG A 31 -9.83 13.24 8.62
C ARG A 31 -9.19 14.01 7.47
N GLN A 32 -7.94 13.69 7.13
CA GLN A 32 -7.45 13.85 5.76
C GLN A 32 -6.47 12.73 5.40
N MET A 33 -6.71 12.20 4.19
CA MET A 33 -5.78 11.55 3.26
C MET A 33 -5.08 10.26 3.72
N LEU A 34 -5.81 9.15 3.62
CA LEU A 34 -5.22 7.87 3.21
C LEU A 34 -5.73 7.63 1.77
N LYS A 35 -4.90 7.81 0.75
CA LYS A 35 -5.20 7.35 -0.62
C LYS A 35 -4.33 6.12 -0.86
N LEU A 36 -4.83 4.94 -0.51
CA LEU A 36 -4.14 3.66 -0.75
C LEU A 36 -4.29 3.27 -2.22
N GLY A 37 -3.36 3.68 -3.09
CA GLY A 37 -3.21 3.07 -4.41
C GLY A 37 -2.59 1.68 -4.29
N ALA A 38 -3.40 0.62 -4.35
CA ALA A 38 -2.89 -0.74 -4.50
C ALA A 38 -2.39 -0.94 -5.94
N SER A 39 -1.14 -0.57 -6.20
CA SER A 39 -0.43 -1.01 -7.41
C SER A 39 -0.08 -2.48 -7.25
N LEU A 40 -1.06 -3.35 -7.53
CA LEU A 40 -0.77 -4.74 -7.88
C LEU A 40 0.13 -4.67 -9.12
N LEU A 41 1.43 -4.91 -8.94
CA LEU A 41 2.34 -5.27 -10.02
C LEU A 41 1.72 -6.49 -10.72
N THR A 42 0.97 -6.23 -11.79
CA THR A 42 0.51 -7.28 -12.68
C THR A 42 1.76 -7.94 -13.24
N VAL A 43 2.03 -9.17 -12.80
CA VAL A 43 2.93 -10.08 -13.52
C VAL A 43 2.27 -10.33 -14.87
N GLY A 44 2.66 -9.54 -15.86
CA GLY A 44 2.13 -9.62 -17.21
C GLY A 44 2.51 -10.95 -17.86
N GLY A 45 1.57 -11.88 -17.87
CA GLY A 45 1.57 -12.98 -18.82
C GLY A 45 1.44 -12.42 -20.23
N SER A 46 2.53 -12.45 -20.99
CA SER A 46 2.57 -12.01 -22.37
C SER A 46 1.70 -12.94 -23.24
N SER A 47 0.46 -12.54 -23.49
CA SER A 47 -0.34 -13.10 -24.57
C SER A 47 -0.04 -12.28 -25.83
N ALA A 48 0.96 -12.74 -26.59
CA ALA A 48 1.22 -12.20 -27.92
C ALA A 48 0.02 -12.47 -28.83
N LEU A 49 -0.74 -11.42 -29.14
CA LEU A 49 -1.71 -11.41 -30.23
C LEU A 49 -0.96 -11.58 -31.56
N LEU A 50 -1.00 -12.79 -32.12
CA LEU A 50 -0.60 -13.06 -33.48
C LEU A 50 -1.55 -12.33 -34.45
N ALA A 51 -1.07 -11.22 -35.02
CA ALA A 51 -1.64 -10.64 -36.22
C ALA A 51 -1.33 -11.55 -37.41
N ALA A 52 -2.32 -12.33 -37.82
CA ALA A 52 -2.29 -13.06 -39.08
C ALA A 52 -2.48 -12.08 -40.25
N CYS A 53 -1.38 -11.69 -40.89
CA CYS A 53 -1.41 -11.16 -42.25
C CYS A 53 -1.00 -12.27 -43.20
N GLY A 54 -1.99 -12.77 -43.96
CA GLY A 54 -1.75 -13.65 -45.10
C GLY A 54 -1.03 -12.92 -46.22
N GLY A 55 -0.06 -13.61 -46.83
CA GLY A 55 0.63 -13.19 -48.04
C GLY A 55 1.41 -14.37 -48.61
N GLY A 56 0.79 -15.08 -49.54
CA GLY A 56 1.37 -16.25 -50.19
C GLY A 56 2.52 -15.91 -51.14
N GLY A 57 3.44 -16.85 -51.32
CA GLY A 57 4.48 -16.81 -52.34
C GLY A 57 5.34 -18.06 -52.24
N GLY A 58 5.05 -19.06 -53.08
CA GLY A 58 5.82 -20.29 -53.19
C GLY A 58 7.20 -20.07 -53.82
N GLY A 59 8.17 -20.87 -53.40
CA GLY A 59 9.50 -20.95 -54.01
C GLY A 59 10.34 -21.99 -53.29
N ALA A 60 10.85 -22.95 -54.06
CA ALA A 60 11.35 -24.24 -53.60
C ALA A 60 12.83 -24.24 -53.15
N SER A 61 13.15 -25.23 -52.30
CA SER A 61 14.37 -26.04 -52.26
C SER A 61 15.76 -25.37 -52.18
N GLY A 62 16.43 -25.59 -51.05
CA GLY A 62 17.89 -25.55 -50.93
C GLY A 62 18.36 -25.89 -49.51
N PHE A 63 18.84 -27.11 -49.28
CA PHE A 63 19.71 -27.40 -48.13
C PHE A 63 21.12 -26.91 -48.46
N PRO A 64 21.77 -26.19 -47.54
CA PRO A 64 23.16 -26.56 -47.25
C PRO A 64 23.57 -26.44 -45.76
N LEU A 65 24.25 -27.50 -45.32
CA LEU A 65 25.42 -27.57 -44.44
C LEU A 65 25.35 -26.97 -43.01
N LEU A 66 25.51 -27.88 -42.03
CA LEU A 66 25.82 -27.60 -40.63
C LEU A 66 27.18 -26.88 -40.52
N PRO A 67 27.28 -25.73 -39.81
CA PRO A 67 28.57 -25.18 -39.42
C PRO A 67 29.17 -26.01 -38.29
N GLY A 68 30.45 -26.37 -38.45
CA GLY A 68 31.25 -27.09 -37.46
C GLY A 68 31.36 -26.36 -36.14
N GLY A 69 31.64 -27.14 -35.08
CA GLY A 69 31.71 -26.68 -33.70
C GLY A 69 32.62 -25.48 -33.51
N VAL A 70 32.05 -24.42 -32.92
CA VAL A 70 32.78 -23.30 -32.35
C VAL A 70 33.65 -23.87 -31.22
N PRO A 71 34.98 -23.63 -31.17
CA PRO A 71 35.78 -24.01 -30.03
C PRO A 71 35.22 -23.32 -28.77
N PRO A 72 35.25 -23.96 -27.60
CA PRO A 72 34.75 -23.34 -26.38
C PRO A 72 35.44 -21.99 -26.17
N ALA A 73 34.65 -20.97 -25.87
CA ALA A 73 35.17 -19.65 -25.51
C ALA A 73 36.21 -19.81 -24.39
N PRO A 74 37.30 -19.02 -24.41
CA PRO A 74 38.27 -19.05 -23.32
C PRO A 74 37.53 -18.82 -21.98
N PRO A 75 37.92 -19.51 -20.90
CA PRO A 75 37.40 -19.18 -19.58
C PRO A 75 37.63 -17.68 -19.32
N PRO A 76 36.67 -16.97 -18.69
CA PRO A 76 36.86 -15.56 -18.36
C PRO A 76 38.17 -15.40 -17.57
N PRO A 77 38.93 -14.31 -17.79
CA PRO A 77 40.15 -14.06 -17.02
C PRO A 77 39.85 -14.13 -15.52
N ALA A 78 40.66 -14.90 -14.78
CA ALA A 78 40.54 -15.02 -13.33
C ALA A 78 40.72 -13.64 -12.65
N ASP A 79 39.72 -13.27 -11.86
CA ASP A 79 39.61 -12.20 -10.87
C ASP A 79 40.70 -11.11 -10.87
N THR A 80 40.57 -10.14 -11.79
CA THR A 80 40.97 -8.78 -11.42
C THR A 80 39.98 -8.30 -10.37
N LYS A 81 40.45 -8.17 -9.11
CA LYS A 81 39.70 -7.47 -8.08
C LYS A 81 39.22 -6.11 -8.59
N ILE A 82 38.07 -5.67 -8.12
CA ILE A 82 37.45 -4.39 -8.48
C ILE A 82 37.50 -3.42 -7.31
N SER A 83 37.57 -2.13 -7.62
CA SER A 83 37.37 -1.06 -6.66
C SER A 83 35.88 -0.76 -6.59
N SER A 84 35.19 -1.40 -5.64
CA SER A 84 33.74 -1.30 -5.53
C SER A 84 33.29 -1.13 -4.08
N PHE A 85 32.21 -0.39 -3.85
CA PHE A 85 31.51 -0.30 -2.57
C PHE A 85 30.02 -0.19 -2.82
N ALA A 86 29.18 -0.47 -1.82
CA ALA A 86 27.75 -0.42 -1.98
C ALA A 86 27.07 0.47 -0.95
N ILE A 87 25.98 1.17 -1.31
CA ILE A 87 25.15 1.90 -0.35
C ILE A 87 23.83 1.15 -0.20
N ALA A 88 23.47 0.82 1.04
CA ALA A 88 22.15 0.28 1.35
C ALA A 88 21.15 1.43 1.52
N VAL A 89 19.99 1.34 0.87
CA VAL A 89 18.93 2.35 0.94
C VAL A 89 17.66 1.68 1.44
N MET A 90 17.16 2.17 2.57
CA MET A 90 15.91 1.77 3.20
C MET A 90 14.82 2.77 2.80
N PRO A 91 13.80 2.33 2.05
CA PRO A 91 12.65 3.17 1.70
C PRO A 91 11.72 3.30 2.90
N ASP A 92 10.58 3.95 2.68
CA ASP A 92 9.53 4.28 3.63
C ASP A 92 9.12 3.06 4.48
N THR A 93 9.32 3.16 5.81
CA THR A 93 9.17 2.03 6.76
C THR A 93 7.95 2.16 7.67
N GLN A 94 7.11 3.16 7.44
CA GLN A 94 6.03 3.57 8.32
C GLN A 94 5.03 2.46 8.63
N PHE A 95 4.70 1.63 7.64
CA PHE A 95 3.83 0.47 7.85
C PHE A 95 4.51 -0.67 8.61
N TYR A 96 5.83 -0.82 8.49
CA TYR A 96 6.56 -1.76 9.33
C TYR A 96 6.51 -1.32 10.80
N ALA A 97 6.71 -0.02 11.07
CA ALA A 97 6.60 0.53 12.41
C ALA A 97 5.18 0.40 12.99
N ARG A 98 4.15 0.68 12.19
CA ARG A 98 2.75 0.60 12.62
C ARG A 98 2.32 -0.82 12.96
N TYR A 99 2.42 -1.75 12.02
CA TYR A 99 1.79 -3.06 12.17
C TYR A 99 2.57 -4.04 13.05
N ALA A 100 3.77 -3.65 13.50
CA ALA A 100 4.49 -4.34 14.58
C ALA A 100 3.93 -4.01 15.99
N THR A 101 3.17 -2.90 16.13
CA THR A 101 2.64 -2.49 17.44
C THR A 101 1.54 -3.41 17.95
N THR A 102 1.41 -3.49 19.27
CA THR A 102 0.33 -4.27 19.92
C THR A 102 -1.06 -3.71 19.62
N ASP A 103 -1.21 -2.38 19.55
CA ASP A 103 -2.47 -1.71 19.15
C ASP A 103 -2.96 -2.17 17.77
N GLU A 104 -2.02 -2.49 16.88
CA GLU A 104 -2.31 -2.98 15.53
C GLU A 104 -2.15 -4.51 15.44
N SER A 105 -2.24 -5.19 16.59
CA SER A 105 -2.21 -6.65 16.74
C SER A 105 -0.91 -7.37 16.34
N SER A 106 0.22 -6.67 16.19
CA SER A 106 1.53 -7.27 15.86
C SER A 106 1.43 -8.20 14.64
N GLN A 107 0.90 -7.67 13.54
CA GLN A 107 0.50 -8.42 12.33
C GLN A 107 1.64 -9.29 11.78
N TYR A 108 2.86 -8.76 11.75
CA TYR A 108 3.98 -9.47 11.14
C TYR A 108 4.52 -10.55 12.08
N ASP A 109 4.88 -10.22 13.33
CA ASP A 109 5.40 -11.22 14.27
C ASP A 109 4.42 -12.38 14.50
N LYS A 110 3.12 -12.11 14.70
CA LYS A 110 2.14 -13.19 14.90
C LYS A 110 2.05 -14.13 13.71
N ARG A 111 2.18 -13.60 12.50
CA ARG A 111 1.97 -14.37 11.27
C ARG A 111 3.24 -15.01 10.72
N PHE A 112 4.37 -14.34 10.87
CA PHE A 112 5.64 -14.69 10.23
C PHE A 112 6.79 -14.88 11.23
N GLY A 113 6.57 -14.63 12.52
CA GLY A 113 7.60 -14.75 13.57
C GLY A 113 8.76 -13.77 13.45
N SER A 114 8.60 -12.72 12.63
CA SER A 114 9.65 -11.75 12.32
C SER A 114 9.05 -10.45 11.78
N GLU A 115 9.82 -9.37 11.94
CA GLU A 115 9.42 -8.00 11.61
C GLU A 115 10.27 -7.43 10.46
N PRO A 116 9.67 -6.84 9.41
CA PRO A 116 10.39 -6.38 8.21
C PRO A 116 11.42 -5.28 8.49
N PHE A 117 11.11 -4.28 9.32
CA PHE A 117 12.06 -3.19 9.64
C PHE A 117 13.32 -3.75 10.31
N ALA A 118 13.15 -4.61 11.33
CA ALA A 118 14.27 -5.25 12.00
C ALA A 118 15.03 -6.21 11.07
N ALA A 119 14.35 -6.87 10.13
CA ALA A 119 15.01 -7.73 9.14
C ALA A 119 15.95 -6.95 8.23
N GLN A 120 15.54 -5.76 7.76
CA GLN A 120 16.39 -4.87 6.96
C GLN A 120 17.66 -4.47 7.73
N THR A 121 17.50 -3.91 8.94
CA THR A 121 18.64 -3.39 9.71
C THR A 121 19.58 -4.50 10.19
N LYS A 122 19.05 -5.65 10.61
CA LYS A 122 19.86 -6.83 10.97
C LYS A 122 20.65 -7.36 9.77
N TRP A 123 20.03 -7.43 8.60
CA TRP A 123 20.73 -7.89 7.39
C TRP A 123 21.86 -6.95 7.02
N ILE A 124 21.63 -5.64 7.07
CA ILE A 124 22.68 -4.64 6.79
C ILE A 124 23.82 -4.79 7.81
N ALA A 125 23.50 -4.81 9.11
CA ALA A 125 24.48 -4.98 10.17
C ALA A 125 25.33 -6.26 10.01
N ALA A 126 24.72 -7.37 9.62
CA ALA A 126 25.40 -8.65 9.43
C ALA A 126 26.27 -8.69 8.17
N ASN A 127 25.89 -7.96 7.11
CA ASN A 127 26.51 -8.09 5.78
C ASN A 127 27.34 -6.88 5.35
N ALA A 128 27.32 -5.75 6.08
CA ALA A 128 28.00 -4.52 5.70
C ALA A 128 29.49 -4.72 5.40
N LYS A 129 30.19 -5.53 6.20
CA LYS A 129 31.60 -5.85 5.96
C LYS A 129 31.82 -6.66 4.68
N ALA A 130 31.01 -7.70 4.46
CA ALA A 130 31.15 -8.61 3.32
C ALA A 130 30.78 -7.91 1.99
N LEU A 131 29.78 -7.04 2.05
CA LEU A 131 29.27 -6.30 0.90
C LEU A 131 29.88 -4.89 0.77
N ASN A 132 30.94 -4.59 1.55
CA ASN A 132 31.62 -3.30 1.58
C ASN A 132 30.65 -2.11 1.59
N ILE A 133 29.73 -2.10 2.56
CA ILE A 133 28.72 -1.06 2.74
C ILE A 133 29.24 -0.02 3.75
N PRO A 134 29.81 1.12 3.32
CA PRO A 134 30.31 2.14 4.24
C PRO A 134 29.20 2.95 4.91
N PHE A 135 28.00 2.96 4.32
CA PHE A 135 26.93 3.86 4.70
C PHE A 135 25.55 3.32 4.30
N THR A 136 24.53 3.63 5.12
CA THR A 136 23.12 3.30 4.88
C THR A 136 22.28 4.59 4.81
N ILE A 137 21.29 4.65 3.93
CA ILE A 137 20.40 5.82 3.79
C ILE A 137 18.97 5.38 4.09
N HIS A 138 18.28 6.05 5.01
CA HIS A 138 16.84 5.89 5.23
C HIS A 138 16.08 7.07 4.61
N LEU A 139 15.08 6.80 3.76
CA LEU A 139 14.42 7.82 2.92
C LEU A 139 13.29 8.60 3.60
N GLY A 140 12.99 8.29 4.86
CA GLY A 140 11.98 8.98 5.67
C GLY A 140 10.75 8.11 5.88
N ASP A 141 9.68 8.72 6.38
CA ASP A 141 8.47 8.03 6.83
C ASP A 141 8.79 6.84 7.72
N VAL A 142 9.35 7.17 8.87
CA VAL A 142 9.81 6.20 9.87
C VAL A 142 8.62 5.60 10.63
N VAL A 143 7.57 6.37 10.85
CA VAL A 143 6.31 5.95 11.48
C VAL A 143 5.12 6.35 10.63
N ASP A 144 3.97 5.67 10.78
CA ASP A 144 2.75 5.96 10.01
C ASP A 144 1.94 7.07 10.68
N GLN A 145 2.02 7.15 12.01
CA GLN A 145 1.25 8.09 12.80
C GLN A 145 2.18 8.78 13.79
N VAL A 146 2.60 10.01 13.46
CA VAL A 146 3.49 10.84 14.28
C VAL A 146 3.11 10.85 15.77
N GLY A 147 1.81 10.84 16.08
CA GLY A 147 1.26 10.89 17.43
C GLY A 147 1.19 9.54 18.18
N LYS A 148 1.69 8.44 17.61
CA LYS A 148 1.68 7.10 18.23
C LYS A 148 3.08 6.71 18.73
N PRO A 149 3.37 6.83 20.05
CA PRO A 149 4.70 6.58 20.59
C PRO A 149 5.24 5.16 20.36
N ASP A 150 4.37 4.15 20.29
CA ASP A 150 4.81 2.77 20.13
C ASP A 150 5.36 2.47 18.73
N GLN A 151 4.93 3.19 17.71
CA GLN A 151 5.54 3.09 16.37
C GLN A 151 6.99 3.59 16.40
N TRP A 152 7.24 4.70 17.12
CA TRP A 152 8.60 5.21 17.31
C TRP A 152 9.49 4.24 18.09
N LYS A 153 8.95 3.52 19.09
CA LYS A 153 9.70 2.47 19.81
C LYS A 153 10.11 1.32 18.88
N VAL A 154 9.22 0.90 17.98
CA VAL A 154 9.54 -0.12 16.97
C VAL A 154 10.69 0.35 16.08
N ALA A 155 10.58 1.56 15.54
CA ALA A 155 11.62 2.13 14.68
C ALA A 155 12.96 2.31 15.42
N ASP A 156 12.92 2.81 16.66
CA ASP A 156 14.11 2.96 17.51
C ASP A 156 14.83 1.62 17.71
N ALA A 157 14.08 0.57 18.07
CA ALA A 157 14.61 -0.77 18.27
C ALA A 157 15.19 -1.36 16.97
N ALA A 158 14.55 -1.13 15.83
CA ALA A 158 15.05 -1.59 14.54
C ALA A 158 16.37 -0.88 14.16
N MET A 159 16.45 0.44 14.30
CA MET A 159 17.65 1.21 13.96
C MET A 159 18.82 0.92 14.90
N LYS A 160 18.56 0.52 16.14
CA LYS A 160 19.59 0.13 17.12
C LYS A 160 20.48 -1.02 16.64
N PHE A 161 20.01 -1.92 15.77
CA PHE A 161 20.86 -2.96 15.18
C PHE A 161 22.02 -2.38 14.34
N LEU A 162 21.80 -1.28 13.62
CA LEU A 162 22.87 -0.59 12.90
C LEU A 162 23.84 0.09 13.88
N GLU A 163 23.29 0.77 14.90
CA GLU A 163 24.10 1.47 15.91
C GLU A 163 25.01 0.52 16.70
N ASP A 164 24.48 -0.62 17.14
CA ASP A 164 25.23 -1.62 17.90
C ASP A 164 26.31 -2.27 17.03
N ALA A 165 26.06 -2.44 15.73
CA ALA A 165 27.05 -2.87 14.74
C ALA A 165 28.01 -1.76 14.30
N LYS A 166 27.82 -0.52 14.78
CA LYS A 166 28.56 0.68 14.37
C LYS A 166 28.48 0.95 12.87
N GLN A 167 27.38 0.55 12.23
CA GLN A 167 27.12 0.83 10.84
C GLN A 167 26.54 2.24 10.68
N PRO A 168 27.24 3.16 9.99
CA PRO A 168 26.74 4.52 9.83
C PRO A 168 25.51 4.59 8.91
N TYR A 169 24.59 5.48 9.23
CA TYR A 169 23.38 5.74 8.47
C TYR A 169 22.95 7.22 8.50
N SER A 170 22.25 7.69 7.48
CA SER A 170 21.42 8.91 7.61
C SER A 170 19.95 8.52 7.74
N ILE A 171 19.20 9.35 8.45
CA ILE A 171 17.75 9.25 8.53
C ILE A 171 17.18 10.66 8.48
N LEU A 172 16.19 10.87 7.63
CA LEU A 172 15.46 12.13 7.52
C LEU A 172 13.99 11.92 7.92
N ALA A 173 13.30 13.00 8.25
CA ALA A 173 11.86 12.96 8.50
C ALA A 173 11.09 13.01 7.17
N GLY A 174 10.14 12.09 7.01
CA GLY A 174 9.14 12.16 5.95
C GLY A 174 7.91 12.99 6.34
N ASN A 175 6.85 12.92 5.54
CA ASN A 175 5.61 13.64 5.84
C ASN A 175 4.87 13.04 7.04
N HIS A 176 4.98 11.74 7.29
CA HIS A 176 4.35 11.07 8.44
C HIS A 176 5.12 11.26 9.76
N ASP A 177 6.33 11.82 9.71
CA ASP A 177 7.22 11.99 10.87
C ASP A 177 7.12 13.37 11.53
N VAL A 178 6.37 14.29 10.91
CA VAL A 178 6.20 15.68 11.37
C VAL A 178 4.76 15.95 11.80
N LEU A 179 4.57 16.91 12.71
CA LEU A 179 3.23 17.27 13.19
C LEU A 179 2.39 18.05 12.16
N ASN A 180 3.03 18.68 11.18
CA ASN A 180 2.39 19.43 10.11
C ASN A 180 2.96 18.99 8.75
N ASP A 181 2.20 18.17 8.04
CA ASP A 181 2.57 17.42 6.85
C ASP A 181 2.12 18.09 5.53
N VAL A 182 1.76 19.37 5.57
CA VAL A 182 1.22 20.10 4.40
C VAL A 182 2.12 19.99 3.16
N ASP A 183 1.50 19.53 2.07
CA ASP A 183 2.09 19.37 0.75
C ASP A 183 2.48 20.69 0.07
N TYR A 184 3.50 20.63 -0.80
CA TYR A 184 3.96 21.81 -1.56
C TYR A 184 2.90 22.42 -2.47
N GLY A 185 2.06 21.59 -3.10
CA GLY A 185 0.99 22.08 -3.97
C GLY A 185 -0.12 22.82 -3.22
N VAL A 186 -0.24 22.61 -1.90
CA VAL A 186 -1.23 23.26 -1.04
C VAL A 186 -0.68 24.56 -0.47
N ASP A 187 0.53 24.51 0.10
CA ASP A 187 1.22 25.68 0.61
C ASP A 187 2.69 25.63 0.16
N PRO A 188 3.12 26.42 -0.83
CA PRO A 188 4.51 26.42 -1.30
C PRO A 188 5.47 27.18 -0.36
N VAL A 189 4.96 27.89 0.66
CA VAL A 189 5.76 28.75 1.55
C VAL A 189 5.82 28.20 2.98
N GLY A 190 4.66 27.87 3.56
CA GLY A 190 4.53 27.35 4.92
C GLY A 190 4.75 25.84 5.00
N GLY A 191 4.54 25.26 6.19
CA GLY A 191 4.71 23.82 6.39
C GLY A 191 6.15 23.33 6.20
N THR A 192 7.14 24.22 6.34
CA THR A 192 8.58 23.90 6.31
C THR A 192 9.18 23.80 7.71
N ASP A 193 10.42 23.31 7.83
CA ASP A 193 11.20 23.28 9.08
C ASP A 193 11.21 24.64 9.81
N ALA A 194 11.23 25.76 9.08
CA ALA A 194 11.21 27.12 9.61
C ALA A 194 9.93 27.50 10.37
N THR A 195 8.83 26.76 10.14
CA THR A 195 7.51 27.04 10.75
C THR A 195 7.11 26.03 11.83
N ARG A 196 7.96 25.03 12.11
CA ARG A 196 7.64 23.96 13.07
C ARG A 196 7.95 24.38 14.50
N THR A 197 7.13 23.88 15.43
CA THR A 197 7.44 23.97 16.86
C THR A 197 8.40 22.85 17.22
N LEU A 198 9.71 23.08 17.05
CA LEU A 198 10.75 22.04 17.11
C LEU A 198 10.68 21.16 18.37
N ALA A 199 10.40 21.74 19.55
CA ALA A 199 10.32 20.98 20.81
C ALA A 199 9.11 20.01 20.87
N ALA A 200 8.09 20.23 20.04
CA ALA A 200 6.92 19.36 19.96
C ALA A 200 7.18 18.14 19.05
N GLU A 201 8.03 18.28 18.03
CA GLU A 201 8.25 17.28 16.97
C GLU A 201 8.80 15.96 17.53
N PRO A 202 8.06 14.84 17.42
CA PRO A 202 8.51 13.54 17.89
C PRO A 202 9.79 13.06 17.20
N TYR A 203 9.91 13.28 15.89
CA TYR A 203 11.11 12.93 15.12
C TYR A 203 12.40 13.47 15.77
N LEU A 204 12.42 14.74 16.19
CA LEU A 204 13.59 15.36 16.82
C LEU A 204 13.90 14.80 18.22
N LYS A 205 12.94 14.12 18.86
CA LYS A 205 13.13 13.44 20.15
C LYS A 205 13.75 12.06 19.95
N TRP A 206 13.26 11.29 18.98
CA TRP A 206 13.70 9.91 18.72
C TRP A 206 14.97 9.84 17.88
N PHE A 207 15.08 10.69 16.86
CA PHE A 207 16.22 10.78 15.94
C PHE A 207 16.86 12.17 16.01
N GLY A 208 17.18 12.61 17.22
CA GLY A 208 17.78 13.92 17.50
C GLY A 208 19.29 14.02 17.24
N THR A 209 19.82 15.24 17.32
CA THR A 209 21.23 15.56 17.02
C THR A 209 22.24 14.75 17.83
N GLU A 210 21.99 14.53 19.12
CA GLU A 210 22.90 13.73 19.97
C GLU A 210 22.94 12.25 19.58
N ARG A 211 21.89 11.74 18.92
CA ARG A 211 21.90 10.40 18.33
C ARG A 211 22.73 10.37 17.05
N ALA A 212 22.51 11.35 16.16
CA ALA A 212 23.27 11.46 14.92
C ALA A 212 24.79 11.61 15.17
N LYS A 213 25.19 12.43 16.15
CA LYS A 213 26.60 12.62 16.57
C LYS A 213 27.34 11.36 17.02
N ARG A 214 26.62 10.27 17.37
CA ARG A 214 27.25 9.00 17.74
C ARG A 214 27.91 8.30 16.55
N GLN A 215 27.56 8.70 15.33
CA GLN A 215 28.08 8.08 14.13
C GLN A 215 29.41 8.69 13.71
N ALA A 216 30.37 7.84 13.32
CA ALA A 216 31.71 8.27 12.93
C ALA A 216 31.74 9.15 11.67
N THR A 217 30.70 9.09 10.84
CA THR A 217 30.57 9.83 9.58
C THR A 217 29.82 11.15 9.75
N PHE A 218 29.27 11.45 10.94
CA PHE A 218 28.46 12.64 11.17
C PHE A 218 29.26 13.92 10.89
N GLY A 219 28.76 14.75 10.00
CA GLY A 219 29.33 16.05 9.67
C GLY A 219 28.71 17.17 10.51
N ALA A 220 27.44 17.46 10.27
CA ALA A 220 26.65 18.38 11.08
C ALA A 220 25.15 18.20 10.85
N ARG A 221 24.37 18.82 11.74
CA ARG A 221 22.96 19.16 11.53
C ARG A 221 22.77 20.67 11.45
N ASP A 222 21.74 21.09 10.75
CA ASP A 222 21.31 22.48 10.73
C ASP A 222 20.70 22.91 12.08
N ALA A 223 20.32 24.18 12.19
CA ALA A 223 19.78 24.74 13.43
C ALA A 223 18.37 24.21 13.77
N SER A 224 17.59 23.75 12.78
CA SER A 224 16.29 23.11 13.03
C SER A 224 16.43 21.69 13.57
N GLY A 225 17.56 21.02 13.26
CA GLY A 225 17.82 19.63 13.62
C GLY A 225 17.23 18.61 12.64
N PHE A 226 16.58 19.05 11.57
CA PHE A 226 15.95 18.21 10.54
C PHE A 226 16.88 17.88 9.38
N HIS A 227 17.89 18.70 9.11
CA HIS A 227 18.76 18.52 7.95
C HIS A 227 20.16 18.12 8.42
N GLU A 228 20.71 17.05 7.87
CA GLU A 228 22.01 16.52 8.28
C GLU A 228 22.89 16.17 7.08
N TYR A 229 24.20 16.17 7.29
CA TYR A 229 25.11 15.56 6.34
C TYR A 229 26.10 14.65 7.02
N HIS A 230 26.50 13.62 6.27
CA HIS A 230 27.52 12.67 6.65
C HIS A 230 28.60 12.61 5.58
N VAL A 231 29.84 12.35 5.98
CA VAL A 231 30.95 12.07 5.09
C VAL A 231 31.47 10.68 5.38
N PHE A 232 31.39 9.79 4.39
CA PHE A 232 31.96 8.45 4.47
C PHE A 232 33.13 8.32 3.50
N GLU A 233 34.00 7.35 3.77
CA GLU A 233 35.11 7.00 2.89
C GLU A 233 34.95 5.55 2.43
N ALA A 234 35.13 5.32 1.13
CA ALA A 234 35.15 4.01 0.55
C ALA A 234 36.12 3.98 -0.62
N GLN A 235 36.89 2.90 -0.72
CA GLN A 235 37.87 2.75 -1.81
C GLN A 235 38.87 3.91 -1.92
N GLY A 236 39.21 4.54 -0.79
CA GLY A 236 40.10 5.71 -0.74
C GLY A 236 39.49 7.00 -1.29
N GLN A 237 38.17 7.02 -1.51
CA GLN A 237 37.41 8.18 -1.99
C GLN A 237 36.38 8.60 -0.94
N LYS A 238 36.19 9.91 -0.76
CA LYS A 238 35.21 10.46 0.18
C LYS A 238 33.98 10.95 -0.55
N PHE A 239 32.82 10.70 0.04
CA PHE A 239 31.52 11.13 -0.47
C PHE A 239 30.73 11.81 0.65
N MET A 240 29.88 12.75 0.28
CA MET A 240 28.92 13.37 1.17
C MET A 240 27.52 12.82 0.89
N VAL A 241 26.81 12.41 1.95
CA VAL A 241 25.36 12.23 1.92
C VAL A 241 24.74 13.43 2.61
N LEU A 242 23.97 14.23 1.88
CA LEU A 242 23.26 15.41 2.39
C LEU A 242 21.78 15.09 2.45
N SER A 243 21.23 14.93 3.64
CA SER A 243 19.83 14.52 3.88
C SER A 243 18.99 15.72 4.31
N LEU A 244 18.02 16.10 3.49
CA LEU A 244 17.10 17.19 3.73
C LEU A 244 15.70 16.61 4.00
N SER A 245 15.22 16.69 5.24
CA SER A 245 13.87 16.24 5.61
C SER A 245 12.74 16.91 4.81
N TRP A 246 11.54 16.33 4.93
CA TRP A 246 10.29 16.83 4.39
C TRP A 246 10.15 18.34 4.53
N ARG A 247 9.90 18.99 3.38
CA ARG A 247 9.64 20.44 3.27
C ARG A 247 10.79 21.30 3.79
N VAL A 248 11.98 21.17 3.20
CA VAL A 248 13.10 22.08 3.48
C VAL A 248 12.75 23.54 3.14
N SER A 249 13.11 24.45 4.03
CA SER A 249 12.96 25.90 3.93
C SER A 249 14.10 26.54 3.11
N ASP A 250 13.94 27.82 2.75
CA ASP A 250 15.03 28.58 2.12
C ASP A 250 16.28 28.67 3.01
N ALA A 251 16.11 28.70 4.34
CA ALA A 251 17.22 28.68 5.29
C ALA A 251 17.92 27.31 5.31
N GLY A 252 17.16 26.21 5.22
CA GLY A 252 17.70 24.86 5.08
C GLY A 252 18.46 24.66 3.76
N ILE A 253 17.94 25.19 2.64
CA ILE A 253 18.64 25.20 1.35
C ILE A 253 19.92 26.04 1.43
N ALA A 254 19.87 27.23 2.04
CA ALA A 254 21.06 28.06 2.24
C ALA A 254 22.12 27.36 3.08
N TRP A 255 21.71 26.64 4.14
CA TRP A 255 22.62 25.81 4.93
C TRP A 255 23.23 24.68 4.10
N ALA A 256 22.44 23.97 3.29
CA ALA A 256 22.92 22.91 2.41
C ALA A 256 23.99 23.44 1.43
N ARG A 257 23.75 24.61 0.81
CA ARG A 257 24.73 25.28 -0.05
C ARG A 257 26.02 25.61 0.70
N GLN A 258 25.92 26.11 1.94
CA GLN A 258 27.11 26.38 2.76
C GLN A 258 27.89 25.10 3.10
N VAL A 259 27.20 23.99 3.38
CA VAL A 259 27.83 22.70 3.64
C VAL A 259 28.60 22.21 2.43
N ILE A 260 28.00 22.25 1.24
CA ILE A 260 28.64 21.87 -0.02
C ILE A 260 29.87 22.76 -0.28
N ALA A 261 29.71 24.09 -0.19
CA ALA A 261 30.80 25.05 -0.42
C ALA A 261 31.98 24.89 0.56
N LYS A 262 31.72 24.49 1.81
CA LYS A 262 32.78 24.20 2.80
C LYS A 262 33.51 22.88 2.55
N ASN A 263 32.97 22.03 1.69
CA ASN A 263 33.51 20.72 1.34
C ASN A 263 33.71 20.61 -0.18
N PRO A 264 34.55 21.46 -0.80
CA PRO A 264 34.53 21.72 -2.24
C PRO A 264 34.97 20.53 -3.11
N THR A 265 35.54 19.48 -2.52
CA THR A 265 36.03 18.30 -3.25
C THR A 265 35.12 17.07 -3.11
N LEU A 266 34.04 17.13 -2.33
CA LEU A 266 33.21 15.94 -2.07
C LEU A 266 32.11 15.79 -3.13
N PRO A 267 32.00 14.64 -3.83
CA PRO A 267 30.79 14.31 -4.56
C PRO A 267 29.62 14.13 -3.57
N VAL A 268 28.46 14.64 -3.94
CA VAL A 268 27.29 14.73 -3.06
C VAL A 268 26.16 13.85 -3.60
N ILE A 269 25.65 12.97 -2.73
CA ILE A 269 24.36 12.31 -2.86
C ILE A 269 23.35 13.12 -2.05
N LEU A 270 22.37 13.72 -2.73
CA LEU A 270 21.31 14.48 -2.09
C LEU A 270 20.14 13.54 -1.77
N VAL A 271 19.72 13.47 -0.52
CA VAL A 271 18.56 12.70 -0.09
C VAL A 271 17.49 13.67 0.35
N ASN A 272 16.28 13.52 -0.17
CA ASN A 272 15.11 14.25 0.30
C ASN A 272 13.91 13.31 0.28
N HIS A 273 12.93 13.50 1.15
CA HIS A 273 11.76 12.63 1.17
C HIS A 273 10.96 12.69 -0.13
N GLN A 274 10.84 13.86 -0.76
CA GLN A 274 10.07 14.10 -1.98
C GLN A 274 10.91 14.83 -3.03
N LEU A 275 11.11 14.21 -4.20
CA LEU A 275 11.80 14.87 -5.31
C LEU A 275 11.23 14.41 -6.66
N LEU A 276 11.47 13.15 -7.01
CA LEU A 276 10.94 12.51 -8.21
C LEU A 276 9.71 11.68 -7.85
N ASN A 277 8.67 11.72 -8.68
CA ASN A 277 7.47 10.90 -8.57
C ASN A 277 7.42 9.88 -9.72
N ILE A 278 6.41 9.04 -9.73
CA ILE A 278 6.13 8.03 -10.73
C ILE A 278 4.80 8.40 -11.42
N ALA A 279 4.77 8.29 -12.74
CA ALA A 279 3.59 8.59 -13.52
C ALA A 279 2.47 7.55 -13.27
N PRO A 280 1.21 7.83 -13.66
CA PRO A 280 0.09 6.90 -13.47
C PRO A 280 0.24 5.53 -14.16
N ASP A 281 1.20 5.38 -15.07
CA ASP A 281 1.57 4.09 -15.67
C ASP A 281 2.39 3.19 -14.73
N ALA A 282 2.75 3.69 -13.53
CA ALA A 282 3.57 3.04 -12.51
C ALA A 282 5.01 2.70 -12.96
N VAL A 283 5.49 3.30 -14.06
CA VAL A 283 6.79 2.99 -14.66
C VAL A 283 7.59 4.25 -14.97
N SER A 284 6.95 5.26 -15.56
CA SER A 284 7.66 6.43 -16.06
C SER A 284 7.98 7.41 -14.93
N PRO A 285 9.16 8.07 -14.93
CA PRO A 285 9.45 9.14 -13.98
C PRO A 285 8.52 10.34 -14.21
N LEU A 286 8.15 11.01 -13.13
CA LEU A 286 7.31 12.21 -13.12
C LEU A 286 7.94 13.28 -12.22
N GLU A 287 8.35 14.41 -12.79
CA GLU A 287 8.85 15.52 -11.99
C GLU A 287 7.73 16.20 -11.20
N THR A 288 8.00 16.52 -9.93
CA THR A 288 7.09 17.28 -9.06
C THR A 288 7.44 18.75 -9.03
N ASP A 289 6.49 19.62 -8.68
CA ASP A 289 6.79 21.06 -8.53
C ASP A 289 7.77 21.33 -7.38
N TYR A 290 7.74 20.51 -6.32
CA TYR A 290 8.71 20.57 -5.23
C TYR A 290 10.11 20.12 -5.68
N GLY A 291 10.20 19.01 -6.43
CA GLY A 291 11.45 18.52 -7.01
C GLY A 291 12.05 19.53 -7.99
N LYS A 292 11.23 20.20 -8.81
CA LYS A 292 11.67 21.31 -9.67
C LYS A 292 12.18 22.50 -8.86
N MET A 293 11.54 22.82 -7.73
CA MET A 293 12.02 23.86 -6.83
C MET A 293 13.41 23.53 -6.28
N LEU A 294 13.64 22.29 -5.80
CA LEU A 294 14.97 21.84 -5.36
C LEU A 294 15.98 21.83 -6.51
N TRP A 295 15.54 21.41 -7.70
CA TRP A 295 16.36 21.45 -8.90
C TRP A 295 16.88 22.87 -9.17
N GLU A 296 15.99 23.86 -9.21
CA GLU A 296 16.37 25.25 -9.51
C GLU A 296 17.17 25.92 -8.39
N LYS A 297 16.84 25.66 -7.11
CA LYS A 297 17.48 26.36 -5.98
C LYS A 297 18.77 25.70 -5.48
N LEU A 298 18.98 24.41 -5.77
CA LEU A 298 20.06 23.63 -5.18
C LEU A 298 20.79 22.71 -6.16
N VAL A 299 20.11 22.00 -7.06
CA VAL A 299 20.78 20.93 -7.82
C VAL A 299 21.44 21.46 -9.10
N ARG A 300 20.70 22.20 -9.92
CA ARG A 300 21.08 22.61 -11.28
C ARG A 300 22.41 23.35 -11.33
N ASP A 301 22.68 24.20 -10.34
CA ASP A 301 23.87 25.06 -10.27
C ASP A 301 24.96 24.54 -9.32
N ASN A 302 24.88 23.30 -8.84
CA ASN A 302 25.89 22.67 -7.98
C ASN A 302 26.48 21.41 -8.62
N ASP A 303 27.69 21.52 -9.17
CA ASP A 303 28.31 20.40 -9.91
C ASP A 303 28.64 19.17 -9.04
N GLN A 304 28.80 19.39 -7.73
CA GLN A 304 29.08 18.34 -6.75
C GLN A 304 27.93 17.35 -6.59
N ILE A 305 26.68 17.76 -6.83
CA ILE A 305 25.51 16.88 -6.74
C ILE A 305 25.44 16.06 -8.02
N PHE A 306 25.55 14.73 -7.89
CA PHE A 306 25.53 13.81 -9.03
C PHE A 306 24.41 12.77 -8.96
N MET A 307 23.80 12.61 -7.79
CA MET A 307 22.72 11.67 -7.56
C MET A 307 21.74 12.26 -6.53
N THR A 308 20.44 12.02 -6.75
CA THR A 308 19.40 12.29 -5.76
C THR A 308 18.58 11.02 -5.48
N LEU A 309 18.16 10.84 -4.23
CA LEU A 309 17.35 9.71 -3.78
C LEU A 309 16.15 10.22 -2.97
N ASN A 310 14.95 9.72 -3.27
CA ASN A 310 13.73 10.02 -2.50
C ASN A 310 12.77 8.83 -2.35
N GLY A 311 11.90 8.92 -1.35
CA GLY A 311 10.79 8.00 -1.07
C GLY A 311 9.44 8.65 -1.43
N HIS A 312 8.44 8.52 -0.55
CA HIS A 312 7.12 9.19 -0.56
C HIS A 312 6.17 8.82 -1.71
N HIS A 313 6.71 8.48 -2.87
CA HIS A 313 5.96 8.22 -4.09
C HIS A 313 6.06 6.74 -4.45
N HIS A 314 4.95 6.03 -4.25
CA HIS A 314 4.87 4.57 -4.30
C HIS A 314 5.33 3.95 -5.62
N GLY A 315 6.32 3.06 -5.54
CA GLY A 315 6.91 2.29 -6.62
C GLY A 315 8.37 2.68 -6.83
N ALA A 316 8.83 2.60 -8.09
CA ALA A 316 10.17 2.99 -8.44
C ALA A 316 10.25 3.60 -9.84
N ALA A 317 11.08 4.64 -9.98
CA ALA A 317 11.48 5.22 -11.26
C ALA A 317 12.85 5.89 -11.15
N HIS A 318 13.47 6.17 -12.29
CA HIS A 318 14.71 6.92 -12.37
C HIS A 318 14.70 7.89 -13.55
N LEU A 319 15.40 9.01 -13.41
CA LEU A 319 15.48 10.07 -14.40
C LEU A 319 16.91 10.64 -14.43
N THR A 320 17.49 10.74 -15.61
CA THR A 320 18.79 11.42 -15.80
C THR A 320 18.56 12.84 -16.31
N LYS A 321 19.11 13.84 -15.62
CA LYS A 321 19.09 15.26 -16.02
C LYS A 321 20.49 15.80 -16.21
N THR A 322 20.62 16.92 -16.91
CA THR A 322 21.91 17.61 -17.12
C THR A 322 21.93 18.91 -16.34
N ASN A 323 22.96 19.11 -15.50
CA ASN A 323 23.15 20.33 -14.73
C ASN A 323 23.77 21.47 -15.58
N ASP A 324 23.93 22.66 -15.00
CA ASP A 324 24.48 23.84 -15.71
C ASP A 324 25.97 23.70 -16.09
N PHE A 325 26.65 22.68 -15.57
CA PHE A 325 28.03 22.32 -15.91
C PHE A 325 28.11 21.31 -17.05
N GLY A 326 26.97 20.88 -17.60
CA GLY A 326 26.90 19.88 -18.67
C GLY A 326 27.06 18.43 -18.19
N HIS A 327 27.01 18.19 -16.89
CA HIS A 327 27.16 16.86 -16.29
C HIS A 327 25.81 16.25 -15.91
N LYS A 328 25.75 14.91 -15.97
CA LYS A 328 24.56 14.16 -15.57
C LYS A 328 24.34 14.19 -14.05
N VAL A 329 23.06 14.26 -13.68
CA VAL A 329 22.53 14.06 -12.34
C VAL A 329 21.48 12.95 -12.43
N GLU A 330 21.68 11.88 -11.66
CA GLU A 330 20.77 10.73 -11.62
C GLU A 330 19.75 10.92 -10.48
N GLU A 331 18.48 11.16 -10.82
CA GLU A 331 17.38 11.28 -9.85
C GLU A 331 16.64 9.95 -9.75
N MET A 332 16.36 9.48 -8.52
CA MET A 332 15.71 8.20 -8.31
C MET A 332 14.71 8.25 -7.16
N VAL A 333 13.57 7.61 -7.40
CA VAL A 333 12.52 7.39 -6.42
C VAL A 333 12.36 5.90 -6.16
N VAL A 334 12.23 5.56 -4.88
CA VAL A 334 11.90 4.20 -4.43
C VAL A 334 11.09 4.24 -3.14
N ASP A 335 9.91 3.64 -3.19
CA ASP A 335 9.02 3.48 -2.05
C ASP A 335 8.16 2.23 -2.25
N TYR A 336 8.23 1.28 -1.31
CA TYR A 336 7.50 0.03 -1.40
C TYR A 336 6.30 -0.05 -0.45
N GLN A 337 5.95 1.01 0.28
CA GLN A 337 4.95 0.95 1.36
C GLN A 337 3.59 0.41 0.89
N MET A 338 3.25 0.62 -0.39
CA MET A 338 1.98 0.18 -0.98
C MET A 338 2.04 -1.19 -1.65
N ALA A 339 3.22 -1.80 -1.75
CA ALA A 339 3.33 -3.17 -2.22
C ALA A 339 2.90 -4.16 -1.12
N TYR A 340 2.77 -5.43 -1.52
CA TYR A 340 2.26 -6.49 -0.66
C TYR A 340 3.00 -6.53 0.70
N GLN A 341 2.21 -6.62 1.79
CA GLN A 341 2.70 -6.58 3.18
C GLN A 341 3.54 -5.35 3.52
N GLY A 342 3.13 -4.17 3.04
CA GLY A 342 3.81 -2.91 3.32
C GLY A 342 5.13 -2.74 2.57
N GLY A 343 5.34 -3.52 1.50
CA GLY A 343 6.62 -3.57 0.78
C GLY A 343 7.47 -4.78 1.09
N ASN A 344 6.97 -5.74 1.86
CA ASN A 344 7.63 -7.02 2.07
C ASN A 344 9.07 -6.92 2.62
N GLY A 345 9.42 -5.84 3.32
CA GLY A 345 10.77 -5.56 3.79
C GLY A 345 11.75 -5.21 2.67
N LEU A 346 11.29 -4.87 1.47
CA LEU A 346 12.12 -4.52 0.32
C LEU A 346 13.01 -3.31 0.62
N MET A 347 14.25 -3.37 0.15
CA MET A 347 15.25 -2.30 0.20
C MET A 347 16.15 -2.36 -1.02
N ARG A 348 17.04 -1.38 -1.19
CA ARG A 348 17.96 -1.31 -2.34
C ARG A 348 19.42 -1.36 -1.96
N LEU A 349 20.22 -1.91 -2.87
CA LEU A 349 21.67 -1.78 -2.87
C LEU A 349 22.13 -1.05 -4.13
N TYR A 350 22.96 -0.03 -3.95
CA TYR A 350 23.59 0.76 -5.00
C TYR A 350 25.10 0.49 -4.98
N GLU A 351 25.58 -0.36 -5.88
CA GLU A 351 27.01 -0.67 -6.01
C GLU A 351 27.69 0.33 -6.93
N PHE A 352 28.69 1.04 -6.40
CA PHE A 352 29.56 1.96 -7.13
C PHE A 352 30.84 1.24 -7.52
N ASP A 353 30.91 0.79 -8.76
CA ASP A 353 32.06 0.08 -9.33
C ASP A 353 32.96 1.08 -10.07
N LEU A 354 33.99 1.56 -9.36
CA LEU A 354 34.93 2.56 -9.88
C LEU A 354 35.86 1.98 -10.96
N THR A 355 36.05 0.67 -10.98
CA THR A 355 36.90 -0.01 -11.96
C THR A 355 36.20 -0.09 -13.31
N HIS A 356 34.93 -0.51 -13.31
CA HIS A 356 34.14 -0.63 -14.53
C HIS A 356 33.31 0.60 -14.87
N LYS A 357 33.39 1.66 -14.06
CA LYS A 357 32.75 2.97 -14.31
C LYS A 357 31.23 2.85 -14.39
N GLN A 358 30.63 2.19 -13.39
CA GLN A 358 29.19 1.96 -13.38
C GLN A 358 28.61 1.99 -11.96
N ILE A 359 27.31 2.28 -11.87
CA ILE A 359 26.49 2.08 -10.69
C ILE A 359 25.52 0.93 -10.99
N LYS A 360 25.54 -0.14 -10.20
CA LYS A 360 24.54 -1.22 -10.30
C LYS A 360 23.52 -1.09 -9.19
N VAL A 361 22.25 -1.27 -9.53
CA VAL A 361 21.13 -1.16 -8.58
C VAL A 361 20.39 -2.49 -8.51
N LEU A 362 20.03 -2.89 -7.29
CA LEU A 362 19.19 -4.06 -7.03
C LEU A 362 18.23 -3.82 -5.87
N SER A 363 16.95 -4.08 -6.12
CA SER A 363 15.92 -4.17 -5.09
C SER A 363 15.70 -5.61 -4.64
N PHE A 364 15.67 -5.83 -3.33
CA PHE A 364 15.50 -7.15 -2.73
C PHE A 364 14.93 -7.06 -1.32
N SER A 365 14.40 -8.18 -0.82
CA SER A 365 13.88 -8.30 0.53
C SER A 365 14.73 -9.26 1.36
N PRO A 366 15.36 -8.80 2.45
CA PRO A 366 15.97 -9.67 3.45
C PRO A 366 14.93 -10.33 4.38
N TRP A 367 13.66 -9.92 4.33
CA TRP A 367 12.60 -10.43 5.20
C TRP A 367 11.85 -11.62 4.60
N VAL A 368 11.58 -11.60 3.29
CA VAL A 368 10.88 -12.70 2.59
C VAL A 368 11.53 -14.07 2.87
N PRO A 369 12.87 -14.25 2.78
CA PRO A 369 13.51 -15.51 3.13
C PRO A 369 13.36 -15.96 4.60
N GLN A 370 12.98 -15.06 5.51
CA GLN A 370 12.80 -15.37 6.94
C GLN A 370 11.40 -15.91 7.24
N LYS A 371 10.42 -15.70 6.34
CA LYS A 371 9.05 -16.14 6.55
C LYS A 371 8.97 -17.67 6.59
N PRO A 372 8.05 -18.26 7.39
CA PRO A 372 7.81 -19.69 7.36
C PRO A 372 7.40 -20.15 5.96
N ALA A 373 8.02 -21.22 5.45
CA ALA A 373 7.81 -21.70 4.08
C ALA A 373 6.33 -21.94 3.71
N ALA A 374 5.52 -22.36 4.67
CA ALA A 374 4.08 -22.60 4.48
C ALA A 374 3.24 -21.31 4.31
N THR A 375 3.80 -20.15 4.65
CA THR A 375 3.12 -18.84 4.51
C THR A 375 3.49 -18.11 3.21
N LEU A 376 4.55 -18.56 2.54
CA LEU A 376 5.02 -17.97 1.28
C LEU A 376 4.01 -18.20 0.16
N ASN A 377 3.79 -17.17 -0.66
CA ASN A 377 2.91 -17.22 -1.82
C ASN A 377 3.47 -16.41 -3.00
N THR A 378 2.74 -16.33 -4.11
CA THR A 378 3.20 -15.68 -5.35
C THR A 378 3.56 -14.19 -5.23
N PHE A 379 3.18 -13.52 -4.14
CA PHE A 379 3.49 -12.12 -3.88
C PHE A 379 4.80 -11.95 -3.08
N ASP A 380 5.37 -13.04 -2.55
CA ASP A 380 6.57 -13.03 -1.74
C ASP A 380 7.84 -13.07 -2.57
N GLN A 381 8.14 -12.03 -3.35
CA GLN A 381 9.36 -11.96 -4.15
C GLN A 381 10.56 -11.49 -3.32
N ALA A 382 11.60 -12.32 -3.21
CA ALA A 382 12.82 -11.95 -2.47
C ALA A 382 13.76 -11.04 -3.26
N VAL A 383 13.72 -11.09 -4.59
CA VAL A 383 14.54 -10.25 -5.49
C VAL A 383 13.66 -9.76 -6.63
N LEU A 384 13.68 -8.44 -6.87
CA LEU A 384 12.93 -7.84 -7.97
C LEU A 384 13.81 -7.69 -9.21
N THR A 385 13.25 -7.95 -10.38
CA THR A 385 13.99 -7.97 -11.65
C THR A 385 13.37 -7.10 -12.74
N THR A 386 12.35 -6.30 -12.42
CA THR A 386 11.76 -5.36 -13.38
C THR A 386 12.73 -4.22 -13.68
N PRO A 387 12.60 -3.50 -14.81
CA PRO A 387 13.60 -2.51 -15.25
C PRO A 387 13.93 -1.42 -14.23
N ASN A 388 12.94 -0.95 -13.46
CA ASN A 388 13.16 0.08 -12.44
C ASN A 388 13.73 -0.48 -11.12
N GLU A 389 13.90 -1.80 -11.00
CA GLU A 389 14.33 -2.48 -9.76
C GLU A 389 15.72 -3.12 -9.87
N ALA A 390 16.16 -3.44 -11.08
CA ALA A 390 17.49 -3.96 -11.35
C ALA A 390 18.04 -3.38 -12.65
N PHE A 391 19.03 -2.49 -12.55
CA PHE A 391 19.60 -1.78 -13.69
C PHE A 391 21.04 -1.31 -13.43
N THR A 392 21.70 -0.85 -14.50
CA THR A 392 23.07 -0.32 -14.46
C THR A 392 23.10 1.09 -15.05
N ILE A 393 23.86 1.99 -14.43
CA ILE A 393 24.16 3.33 -14.94
C ILE A 393 25.65 3.42 -15.25
N GLU A 394 25.98 3.85 -16.45
CA GLU A 394 27.35 4.16 -16.84
C GLU A 394 27.80 5.50 -16.25
N MET A 395 28.90 5.50 -15.50
CA MET A 395 29.48 6.68 -14.87
C MET A 395 31.00 6.56 -14.72
N ASP A 396 31.75 7.31 -15.54
CA ASP A 396 33.17 7.54 -15.28
C ASP A 396 33.32 8.54 -14.14
N PHE A 397 33.46 8.04 -12.91
CA PHE A 397 33.50 8.87 -11.70
C PHE A 397 34.65 9.87 -11.68
N ALA A 398 35.85 9.45 -12.12
CA ALA A 398 37.02 10.33 -12.15
C ALA A 398 36.79 11.48 -13.14
N GLN A 399 36.22 11.19 -14.32
CA GLN A 399 35.83 12.23 -15.27
C GLN A 399 34.69 13.10 -14.73
N ARG A 400 33.63 12.49 -14.16
CA ARG A 400 32.45 13.18 -13.65
C ARG A 400 32.79 14.18 -12.55
N PHE A 401 33.81 13.90 -11.73
CA PHE A 401 34.19 14.74 -10.59
C PHE A 401 35.43 15.60 -10.85
N ALA A 402 36.07 15.51 -12.02
CA ALA A 402 37.32 16.22 -12.32
C ALA A 402 37.24 17.75 -12.19
N GLY A 403 36.05 18.33 -12.36
CA GLY A 403 35.79 19.77 -12.24
C GLY A 403 36.04 20.33 -10.84
N PHE A 404 35.80 19.53 -9.80
CA PHE A 404 35.89 19.97 -8.39
C PHE A 404 36.78 19.05 -7.52
N ASN A 405 37.08 17.83 -7.97
CA ASN A 405 37.95 16.88 -7.28
C ASN A 405 38.93 16.20 -8.25
N LYS A 406 40.04 16.89 -8.53
CA LYS A 406 41.11 16.38 -9.41
C LYS A 406 41.85 15.16 -8.83
N SER A 407 41.72 14.91 -7.54
CA SER A 407 42.31 13.74 -6.87
C SER A 407 41.40 12.52 -6.88
N PHE A 408 40.15 12.64 -7.37
CA PHE A 408 39.24 11.50 -7.43
C PHE A 408 39.79 10.47 -8.40
N GLY A 409 40.11 9.28 -7.89
CA GLY A 409 40.82 8.24 -8.62
C GLY A 409 39.98 6.98 -8.85
N THR A 410 40.62 5.95 -9.38
CA THR A 410 40.01 4.64 -9.66
C THR A 410 39.78 3.78 -8.41
N GLY A 411 40.13 4.30 -7.23
CA GLY A 411 40.04 3.63 -5.93
C GLY A 411 40.96 2.42 -5.77
N SER A 412 40.62 1.51 -4.84
CA SER A 412 41.47 0.38 -4.44
C SER A 412 40.85 -0.97 -4.83
N ALA A 413 41.37 -1.60 -5.88
CA ALA A 413 40.89 -2.91 -6.34
C ALA A 413 41.04 -4.02 -5.27
N THR A 414 40.00 -4.22 -4.46
CA THR A 414 40.02 -5.05 -3.25
C THR A 414 38.88 -6.06 -3.20
N VAL A 415 37.79 -5.81 -3.91
CA VAL A 415 36.58 -6.65 -3.95
C VAL A 415 36.73 -7.71 -5.05
N ALA A 416 36.38 -8.96 -4.78
CA ALA A 416 36.59 -10.06 -5.73
C ALA A 416 35.63 -10.00 -6.94
N SER A 417 34.36 -9.67 -6.71
CA SER A 417 33.29 -9.66 -7.72
C SER A 417 32.19 -8.69 -7.34
N SER A 418 31.20 -8.49 -8.22
CA SER A 418 30.09 -7.55 -7.99
C SER A 418 29.39 -7.79 -6.64
N LEU A 419 29.29 -6.73 -5.84
CA LEU A 419 28.64 -6.71 -4.54
C LEU A 419 27.12 -6.95 -4.66
N VAL A 420 26.49 -6.42 -5.71
CA VAL A 420 25.07 -6.67 -6.01
C VAL A 420 24.82 -8.14 -6.34
N ASP A 421 25.67 -8.78 -7.13
CA ASP A 421 25.53 -10.21 -7.44
C ASP A 421 25.76 -11.09 -6.20
N GLN A 422 26.71 -10.71 -5.34
CA GLN A 422 26.91 -11.36 -4.05
C GLN A 422 25.68 -11.22 -3.14
N ALA A 423 25.10 -10.02 -3.02
CA ALA A 423 23.89 -9.78 -2.23
C ALA A 423 22.71 -10.62 -2.74
N ARG A 424 22.51 -10.65 -4.07
CA ARG A 424 21.50 -11.51 -4.71
C ARG A 424 21.69 -12.97 -4.33
N ALA A 425 22.92 -13.48 -4.43
CA ALA A 425 23.23 -14.86 -4.08
C ALA A 425 22.96 -15.15 -2.59
N MET A 426 23.32 -14.22 -1.68
CA MET A 426 23.04 -14.35 -0.24
C MET A 426 21.54 -14.46 0.06
N ILE A 427 20.71 -13.65 -0.60
CA ILE A 427 19.25 -13.65 -0.42
C ILE A 427 18.64 -14.95 -0.96
N LEU A 428 19.05 -15.38 -2.14
CA LEU A 428 18.49 -16.57 -2.79
C LEU A 428 19.00 -17.89 -2.19
N ALA A 429 20.11 -17.90 -1.46
CA ALA A 429 20.69 -19.12 -0.90
C ALA A 429 19.72 -19.89 0.02
N ASN A 430 18.85 -19.18 0.73
CA ASN A 430 17.89 -19.75 1.69
C ASN A 430 16.43 -19.54 1.27
N TYR A 431 16.19 -19.21 0.00
CA TYR A 431 14.87 -18.87 -0.49
C TYR A 431 14.53 -19.68 -1.72
N LYS A 432 13.37 -20.33 -1.67
CA LYS A 432 12.77 -21.03 -2.81
C LYS A 432 11.55 -20.25 -3.24
N GLU A 433 11.59 -19.72 -4.45
CA GLU A 433 10.45 -19.03 -5.05
C GLU A 433 9.20 -19.91 -4.96
N PRO A 434 8.09 -19.39 -4.41
CA PRO A 434 6.82 -20.10 -4.39
C PRO A 434 6.38 -20.46 -5.80
N ALA A 435 5.85 -21.66 -5.96
CA ALA A 435 5.30 -22.06 -7.26
C ALA A 435 4.10 -21.15 -7.59
N VAL A 436 4.17 -20.45 -8.71
CA VAL A 436 3.01 -19.72 -9.24
C VAL A 436 1.97 -20.76 -9.65
N THR A 437 0.83 -20.77 -8.96
CA THR A 437 -0.30 -21.61 -9.34
C THR A 437 -1.13 -20.83 -10.35
N GLU A 438 -1.05 -21.23 -11.62
CA GLU A 438 -1.88 -20.63 -12.66
C GLU A 438 -3.36 -20.91 -12.38
N GLN A 439 -4.13 -19.84 -12.18
CA GLN A 439 -5.56 -19.93 -11.95
C GLN A 439 -6.25 -20.17 -13.30
N ARG A 440 -6.80 -21.38 -13.48
CA ARG A 440 -7.59 -21.70 -14.68
C ARG A 440 -9.05 -21.25 -14.51
N PRO A 441 -9.75 -20.81 -15.56
CA PRO A 441 -11.20 -20.58 -15.51
C PRO A 441 -11.98 -21.85 -15.10
N ALA A 442 -13.18 -21.67 -14.55
CA ALA A 442 -14.08 -22.77 -14.24
C ALA A 442 -14.58 -23.42 -15.54
N ALA A 443 -14.54 -24.75 -15.63
CA ALA A 443 -14.95 -25.48 -16.82
C ALA A 443 -16.48 -25.48 -17.04
N ASN A 444 -17.25 -25.38 -15.96
CA ASN A 444 -18.71 -25.32 -15.96
C ASN A 444 -19.21 -24.83 -14.59
N SER A 445 -20.53 -24.72 -14.43
CA SER A 445 -21.15 -24.21 -13.21
C SER A 445 -20.92 -25.06 -11.97
N GLU A 446 -20.36 -26.26 -12.09
CA GLU A 446 -20.07 -27.17 -10.98
C GLU A 446 -18.56 -27.32 -10.70
N ASP A 447 -17.70 -26.57 -11.42
CA ASP A 447 -16.24 -26.63 -11.27
C ASP A 447 -15.74 -25.68 -10.17
N TYR A 448 -16.13 -25.99 -8.94
CA TYR A 448 -15.64 -25.35 -7.71
C TYR A 448 -15.58 -26.40 -6.59
N PRO A 449 -14.77 -26.19 -5.53
CA PRO A 449 -14.74 -27.09 -4.39
C PRO A 449 -16.07 -27.09 -3.62
N LYS A 450 -16.66 -28.28 -3.45
CA LYS A 450 -17.85 -28.48 -2.61
C LYS A 450 -17.42 -28.82 -1.19
N VAL A 451 -17.77 -27.96 -0.23
CA VAL A 451 -17.34 -28.08 1.18
C VAL A 451 -18.54 -28.46 2.04
N ALA A 452 -18.42 -29.50 2.86
CA ALA A 452 -19.53 -30.05 3.65
C ALA A 452 -20.14 -29.05 4.64
N ASN A 453 -19.32 -28.16 5.23
CA ASN A 453 -19.77 -27.17 6.22
C ASN A 453 -20.27 -25.86 5.59
N THR A 454 -20.64 -25.88 4.30
CA THR A 454 -21.24 -24.72 3.64
C THR A 454 -22.62 -24.51 4.24
N LEU A 455 -22.87 -23.32 4.80
CA LEU A 455 -24.17 -22.93 5.35
C LEU A 455 -25.05 -22.31 4.27
N ALA A 456 -24.46 -21.49 3.42
CA ALA A 456 -25.14 -20.90 2.27
C ALA A 456 -24.16 -20.68 1.13
N HIS A 457 -24.62 -20.90 -0.10
CA HIS A 457 -23.92 -20.49 -1.32
C HIS A 457 -24.95 -19.95 -2.30
N TRP A 458 -25.01 -18.63 -2.41
CA TRP A 458 -25.91 -17.90 -3.30
C TRP A 458 -25.20 -17.59 -4.60
N ARG A 459 -25.85 -17.91 -5.72
CA ARG A 459 -25.27 -17.79 -7.06
C ARG A 459 -26.24 -16.98 -7.93
N PHE A 460 -25.81 -15.81 -8.38
CA PHE A 460 -26.69 -14.82 -8.98
C PHE A 460 -26.76 -14.99 -10.51
N PHE A 461 -27.44 -16.03 -10.98
CA PHE A 461 -27.71 -16.24 -12.40
C PHE A 461 -29.04 -16.96 -12.63
N GLY A 462 -29.47 -17.09 -13.90
CA GLY A 462 -30.66 -17.86 -14.29
C GLY A 462 -31.81 -17.03 -14.87
N GLY A 463 -31.72 -15.70 -14.81
CA GLY A 463 -32.63 -14.82 -15.52
C GLY A 463 -32.13 -14.38 -16.90
N THR A 464 -33.00 -13.70 -17.65
CA THR A 464 -32.66 -13.14 -18.97
C THR A 464 -31.77 -11.91 -18.81
N VAL A 465 -30.60 -11.90 -19.46
CA VAL A 465 -29.64 -10.78 -19.43
C VAL A 465 -30.32 -9.44 -19.76
N ASN A 466 -29.94 -8.41 -19.01
CA ASN A 466 -30.50 -7.05 -19.03
C ASN A 466 -31.98 -6.93 -18.64
N GLN A 467 -32.64 -8.01 -18.19
CA GLN A 467 -33.98 -7.92 -17.62
C GLN A 467 -33.91 -7.68 -16.10
N PRO A 468 -34.90 -6.94 -15.54
CA PRO A 468 -35.04 -6.76 -14.11
C PRO A 468 -35.15 -8.08 -13.33
N VAL A 469 -34.53 -8.12 -12.15
CA VAL A 469 -34.74 -9.20 -11.16
C VAL A 469 -35.99 -8.88 -10.35
N LEU A 470 -37.21 -9.26 -10.73
CA LEU A 470 -38.41 -8.72 -10.07
C LEU A 470 -38.48 -8.97 -8.54
N PRO A 471 -39.13 -8.09 -7.74
CA PRO A 471 -39.41 -8.36 -6.33
C PRO A 471 -40.04 -9.74 -6.10
N GLY A 472 -39.65 -10.43 -5.02
CA GLY A 472 -40.02 -11.81 -4.73
C GLY A 472 -39.23 -12.87 -5.50
N THR A 473 -38.33 -12.48 -6.42
CA THR A 473 -37.41 -13.44 -7.06
C THR A 473 -36.54 -14.11 -6.01
N VAL A 474 -36.52 -15.45 -6.03
CA VAL A 474 -35.73 -16.27 -5.12
C VAL A 474 -34.40 -16.63 -5.76
N ILE A 475 -33.29 -16.35 -5.07
CA ILE A 475 -31.97 -16.88 -5.36
C ILE A 475 -31.80 -18.13 -4.50
N ALA A 476 -31.82 -19.29 -5.14
CA ALA A 476 -31.63 -20.56 -4.45
C ALA A 476 -30.23 -20.62 -3.80
N ASP A 477 -30.20 -21.11 -2.57
CA ASP A 477 -28.97 -21.56 -1.93
C ASP A 477 -28.64 -22.97 -2.42
N VAL A 478 -27.39 -23.22 -2.82
CA VAL A 478 -26.92 -24.54 -3.28
C VAL A 478 -27.11 -25.63 -2.22
N THR A 479 -27.07 -25.29 -0.92
CA THR A 479 -27.32 -26.26 0.15
C THR A 479 -28.81 -26.58 0.33
N GLY A 480 -29.69 -25.72 -0.21
CA GLY A 480 -31.14 -25.83 -0.15
C GLY A 480 -31.77 -25.36 1.16
N THR A 481 -31.01 -24.76 2.08
CA THR A 481 -31.51 -24.45 3.43
C THR A 481 -31.70 -22.97 3.70
N ASN A 482 -31.01 -22.07 2.99
CA ASN A 482 -31.00 -20.65 3.29
C ASN A 482 -31.20 -19.79 2.02
N PRO A 483 -32.33 -19.88 1.29
CA PRO A 483 -32.53 -19.07 0.09
C PRO A 483 -32.55 -17.57 0.41
N LEU A 484 -32.23 -16.75 -0.60
CA LEU A 484 -32.46 -15.31 -0.57
C LEU A 484 -33.68 -14.96 -1.43
N HIS A 485 -34.42 -13.91 -1.05
CA HIS A 485 -35.44 -13.32 -1.90
C HIS A 485 -35.17 -11.82 -2.10
N ARG A 486 -35.46 -11.29 -3.30
CA ARG A 486 -35.48 -9.83 -3.51
C ARG A 486 -36.67 -9.26 -2.76
N ASP A 487 -36.44 -8.32 -1.86
CA ASP A 487 -37.53 -7.71 -1.08
C ASP A 487 -38.46 -6.86 -1.99
N ALA A 488 -39.64 -6.55 -1.47
CA ALA A 488 -40.55 -5.60 -2.11
C ALA A 488 -39.89 -4.22 -2.28
N LEU A 489 -40.39 -3.46 -3.25
CA LEU A 489 -39.92 -2.09 -3.44
C LEU A 489 -40.33 -1.21 -2.26
N ASN A 490 -39.51 -0.21 -1.95
CA ASN A 490 -39.79 0.83 -0.97
C ASN A 490 -40.04 0.31 0.46
N GLN A 491 -39.32 -0.74 0.86
CA GLN A 491 -39.33 -1.27 2.24
C GLN A 491 -38.21 -0.67 3.08
N GLY A 492 -38.40 -0.67 4.41
CA GLY A 492 -37.37 -0.27 5.37
C GLY A 492 -36.92 1.19 5.25
N GLY A 493 -37.83 2.10 4.88
CA GLY A 493 -37.55 3.53 4.72
C GLY A 493 -37.08 3.95 3.32
N ILE A 494 -36.93 3.02 2.38
CA ILE A 494 -36.58 3.33 0.99
C ILE A 494 -37.77 3.94 0.24
N VAL A 495 -37.51 4.93 -0.62
CA VAL A 495 -38.50 5.56 -1.50
C VAL A 495 -37.96 5.61 -2.93
N GLY A 496 -38.84 5.41 -3.92
CA GLY A 496 -38.50 5.55 -5.34
C GLY A 496 -37.73 4.36 -5.96
N ALA A 497 -37.62 3.23 -5.26
CA ALA A 497 -37.09 1.99 -5.84
C ALA A 497 -37.98 1.47 -6.97
N VAL A 498 -37.37 0.93 -8.02
CA VAL A 498 -38.06 0.34 -9.18
C VAL A 498 -37.45 -1.00 -9.57
N ASP A 499 -38.18 -1.79 -10.36
CA ASP A 499 -37.75 -3.12 -10.80
C ASP A 499 -36.35 -3.10 -11.43
N GLY A 500 -36.09 -2.14 -12.33
CA GLY A 500 -34.82 -1.98 -13.04
C GLY A 500 -33.61 -1.60 -12.19
N ASP A 501 -33.74 -1.45 -10.86
CA ASP A 501 -32.59 -1.18 -9.97
C ASP A 501 -31.65 -2.37 -9.83
N VAL A 502 -32.13 -3.59 -10.11
CA VAL A 502 -31.32 -4.80 -10.16
C VAL A 502 -31.64 -5.54 -11.45
N VAL A 503 -30.61 -5.84 -12.24
CA VAL A 503 -30.75 -6.56 -13.52
C VAL A 503 -29.85 -7.79 -13.58
N TRP A 504 -30.27 -8.81 -14.32
CA TRP A 504 -29.44 -9.97 -14.64
C TRP A 504 -28.36 -9.61 -15.67
N THR A 505 -27.19 -10.22 -15.57
CA THR A 505 -26.08 -10.01 -16.51
C THR A 505 -25.23 -11.27 -16.60
N ASP A 506 -24.52 -11.44 -17.73
CA ASP A 506 -23.54 -12.50 -17.96
C ASP A 506 -22.10 -12.09 -17.60
N ASP A 507 -21.89 -10.81 -17.29
CA ASP A 507 -20.64 -10.26 -16.77
C ASP A 507 -20.29 -10.90 -15.42
N ARG A 508 -19.05 -11.37 -15.28
CA ARG A 508 -18.60 -12.15 -14.13
C ARG A 508 -17.08 -12.16 -14.01
N HIS A 509 -16.60 -12.47 -12.82
CA HIS A 509 -15.19 -12.82 -12.63
C HIS A 509 -14.84 -14.07 -13.44
N TYR A 510 -13.70 -14.06 -14.13
CA TYR A 510 -13.24 -15.20 -14.96
C TYR A 510 -12.98 -16.51 -14.17
N LEU A 511 -12.97 -16.43 -12.84
CA LEU A 511 -12.75 -17.57 -11.93
C LEU A 511 -14.01 -18.01 -11.21
N SER A 512 -15.10 -17.25 -11.31
CA SER A 512 -16.39 -17.64 -10.77
C SER A 512 -16.97 -18.78 -11.60
N ALA A 513 -17.54 -19.77 -10.93
CA ALA A 513 -18.23 -20.86 -11.60
C ALA A 513 -19.66 -20.46 -12.00
N ALA A 514 -20.27 -19.47 -11.35
CA ALA A 514 -21.56 -18.94 -11.80
C ALA A 514 -21.43 -18.33 -13.21
N PRO A 515 -22.34 -18.68 -14.15
CA PRO A 515 -22.29 -18.18 -15.52
C PRO A 515 -22.74 -16.72 -15.67
N GLY A 516 -23.09 -16.04 -14.59
CA GLY A 516 -23.55 -14.65 -14.61
C GLY A 516 -23.51 -13.99 -13.24
N SER A 517 -24.06 -12.79 -13.16
CA SER A 517 -24.21 -12.01 -11.94
C SER A 517 -25.52 -11.22 -11.93
N VAL A 518 -25.80 -10.54 -10.84
CA VAL A 518 -26.75 -9.41 -10.80
C VAL A 518 -25.98 -8.10 -10.71
N ARG A 519 -26.50 -7.05 -11.35
CA ARG A 519 -25.97 -5.69 -11.28
C ARG A 519 -26.96 -4.77 -10.59
N PHE A 520 -26.49 -4.08 -9.56
CA PHE A 520 -27.20 -3.02 -8.83
C PHE A 520 -26.89 -1.69 -9.52
N LEU A 521 -27.90 -1.08 -10.14
CA LEU A 521 -27.76 0.09 -11.01
C LEU A 521 -28.03 1.42 -10.32
N ASN A 522 -28.73 1.44 -9.19
CA ASN A 522 -29.08 2.68 -8.50
C ASN A 522 -28.96 2.50 -6.99
N THR A 523 -27.79 2.86 -6.47
CA THR A 523 -27.68 3.30 -5.08
C THR A 523 -27.17 4.73 -5.08
N ILE A 524 -28.00 5.63 -4.57
CA ILE A 524 -27.69 7.06 -4.46
C ILE A 524 -28.05 7.50 -3.05
N ARG A 525 -27.16 8.25 -2.40
CA ARG A 525 -27.48 9.01 -1.18
C ARG A 525 -28.20 10.31 -1.55
N ASP A 526 -29.19 10.72 -0.75
CA ASP A 526 -29.80 12.03 -0.91
C ASP A 526 -28.81 13.13 -0.53
N LYS A 527 -29.19 14.39 -0.78
CA LYS A 527 -28.38 15.58 -0.47
C LYS A 527 -27.98 15.72 1.02
N ASN A 528 -28.62 14.97 1.91
CA ASN A 528 -28.35 14.94 3.35
C ASN A 528 -27.56 13.67 3.75
N GLY A 529 -27.19 12.82 2.80
CA GLY A 529 -26.48 11.55 3.04
C GLY A 529 -27.39 10.35 3.32
N ASN A 530 -28.72 10.52 3.31
CA ASN A 530 -29.67 9.44 3.58
C ASN A 530 -29.83 8.50 2.36
N PRO A 531 -30.30 7.26 2.56
CA PRO A 531 -30.49 6.30 1.47
C PRO A 531 -31.64 6.76 0.55
N ALA A 532 -31.35 7.22 -0.66
CA ALA A 532 -32.38 7.83 -1.51
C ALA A 532 -33.07 6.84 -2.45
N ARG A 533 -32.48 5.67 -2.70
CA ARG A 533 -33.02 4.56 -3.51
C ARG A 533 -32.03 3.41 -3.47
N MET A 534 -32.51 2.19 -3.22
CA MET A 534 -31.71 0.97 -3.31
C MET A 534 -32.60 -0.27 -3.44
N SER A 535 -32.00 -1.41 -3.74
CA SER A 535 -32.62 -2.74 -3.72
C SER A 535 -31.64 -3.75 -3.14
N TYR A 536 -32.15 -4.82 -2.55
CA TYR A 536 -31.35 -5.81 -1.81
C TYR A 536 -32.08 -7.15 -1.76
N PHE A 537 -31.36 -8.17 -1.31
CA PHE A 537 -31.88 -9.51 -1.07
C PHE A 537 -31.80 -9.84 0.42
N LEU A 538 -32.78 -10.60 0.92
CA LEU A 538 -32.86 -11.02 2.32
C LEU A 538 -32.97 -12.55 2.42
N THR A 539 -32.40 -13.13 3.47
CA THR A 539 -32.78 -14.48 3.88
C THR A 539 -34.16 -14.46 4.51
N ASP A 540 -34.90 -15.56 4.38
CA ASP A 540 -36.18 -15.74 5.07
C ASP A 540 -35.99 -15.68 6.61
N ALA A 541 -37.01 -15.21 7.34
CA ALA A 541 -36.95 -15.11 8.81
C ALA A 541 -36.69 -16.46 9.50
N ALA A 542 -37.08 -17.57 8.86
CA ALA A 542 -36.86 -18.93 9.36
C ALA A 542 -35.56 -19.58 8.86
N ALA A 543 -34.74 -18.87 8.08
CA ALA A 543 -33.49 -19.42 7.54
C ALA A 543 -32.53 -19.78 8.69
N PRO A 544 -32.08 -21.05 8.81
CA PRO A 544 -31.20 -21.49 9.89
C PRO A 544 -29.90 -20.68 10.04
N ILE A 545 -29.38 -20.10 8.96
CA ILE A 545 -28.17 -19.25 8.98
C ILE A 545 -28.34 -18.00 9.84
N ASN A 546 -29.57 -17.51 10.03
CA ASN A 546 -29.86 -16.32 10.84
C ASN A 546 -29.48 -16.51 12.31
N ALA A 547 -29.45 -17.75 12.81
CA ALA A 547 -29.07 -18.06 14.19
C ALA A 547 -27.57 -18.37 14.37
N GLN A 548 -26.80 -18.48 13.29
CA GLN A 548 -25.42 -18.98 13.35
C GLN A 548 -24.47 -17.93 13.90
N THR A 549 -23.71 -18.26 14.95
CA THR A 549 -22.69 -17.35 15.52
C THR A 549 -21.28 -17.66 15.03
N LEU A 550 -21.08 -18.77 14.31
CA LEU A 550 -19.79 -19.12 13.69
C LEU A 550 -18.59 -19.13 14.67
N ASP A 551 -18.85 -19.50 15.93
CA ASP A 551 -17.87 -19.49 17.03
C ASP A 551 -16.63 -20.38 16.79
N ASN A 552 -16.71 -21.35 15.89
CA ASN A 552 -15.65 -22.32 15.59
C ASN A 552 -14.93 -22.00 14.28
N GLY A 553 -14.77 -20.71 13.98
CA GLY A 553 -14.16 -20.24 12.74
C GLY A 553 -15.10 -20.29 11.54
N TYR A 554 -14.78 -19.50 10.52
CA TYR A 554 -15.61 -19.36 9.33
C TYR A 554 -14.82 -18.92 8.11
N THR A 555 -15.44 -19.10 6.95
CA THR A 555 -15.02 -18.46 5.69
C THR A 555 -16.22 -17.80 5.02
N VAL A 556 -16.07 -16.55 4.65
CA VAL A 556 -17.04 -15.80 3.83
C VAL A 556 -16.35 -15.38 2.53
N GLU A 557 -16.97 -15.70 1.40
CA GLU A 557 -16.43 -15.38 0.08
C GLU A 557 -17.43 -14.61 -0.76
N VAL A 558 -16.92 -13.70 -1.59
CA VAL A 558 -17.72 -12.99 -2.59
C VAL A 558 -16.93 -12.77 -3.88
N PHE A 559 -17.59 -12.92 -5.02
CA PHE A 559 -17.15 -12.28 -6.26
C PHE A 559 -17.95 -11.02 -6.47
N MET A 560 -17.27 -9.88 -6.59
CA MET A 560 -17.91 -8.60 -6.81
C MET A 560 -17.15 -7.71 -7.80
N LYS A 561 -17.83 -6.70 -8.32
CA LYS A 561 -17.23 -5.61 -9.08
C LYS A 561 -17.88 -4.29 -8.65
N ILE A 562 -17.08 -3.27 -8.36
CA ILE A 562 -17.56 -1.90 -8.15
C ILE A 562 -17.84 -1.28 -9.53
N ASP A 563 -18.98 -0.61 -9.70
CA ASP A 563 -19.30 0.05 -10.96
C ASP A 563 -18.29 1.18 -11.29
N LYS A 564 -17.93 1.32 -12.56
CA LYS A 564 -17.01 2.37 -13.03
C LYS A 564 -17.46 3.80 -12.71
N SER A 565 -18.77 4.01 -12.54
CA SER A 565 -19.37 5.31 -12.24
C SER A 565 -19.46 5.60 -10.74
N TRP A 566 -18.89 4.75 -9.88
CA TRP A 566 -18.87 4.96 -8.43
C TRP A 566 -18.20 6.29 -8.07
N THR A 567 -18.79 7.02 -7.12
CA THR A 567 -18.17 8.19 -6.48
C THR A 567 -18.35 8.13 -4.97
N SER A 568 -17.39 8.70 -4.23
CA SER A 568 -17.48 8.76 -2.76
C SER A 568 -18.73 9.52 -2.29
N ASP A 569 -19.14 10.56 -3.00
CA ASP A 569 -20.31 11.37 -2.60
C ASP A 569 -21.61 10.56 -2.64
N ASN A 570 -21.75 9.67 -3.61
CA ASN A 570 -22.99 8.94 -3.82
C ASN A 570 -22.99 7.55 -3.17
N GLN A 571 -21.84 6.86 -3.10
CA GLN A 571 -21.78 5.42 -2.79
C GLN A 571 -20.72 5.01 -1.75
N LYS A 572 -20.11 5.95 -1.00
CA LYS A 572 -19.30 5.57 0.16
C LYS A 572 -20.10 4.71 1.14
N TRP A 573 -19.42 3.77 1.79
CA TRP A 573 -19.97 2.85 2.79
C TRP A 573 -21.00 1.86 2.26
N MET A 574 -21.10 1.68 0.93
CA MET A 574 -22.03 0.70 0.35
C MET A 574 -21.75 -0.73 0.85
N ASN A 575 -22.80 -1.51 1.08
CA ASN A 575 -22.70 -2.84 1.67
C ASN A 575 -22.86 -3.96 0.64
N ILE A 576 -21.86 -4.84 0.58
CA ILE A 576 -21.91 -6.10 -0.14
C ILE A 576 -22.89 -7.04 0.59
N MET A 577 -22.71 -7.16 1.91
CA MET A 577 -23.52 -8.03 2.76
C MET A 577 -23.52 -7.55 4.21
N THR A 578 -24.66 -7.62 4.90
CA THR A 578 -24.75 -7.34 6.34
C THR A 578 -25.53 -8.44 7.06
N ARG A 579 -25.43 -8.43 8.38
CA ARG A 579 -26.36 -9.14 9.26
C ARG A 579 -27.19 -8.11 9.98
N ASP A 580 -28.49 -8.09 9.72
CA ASP A 580 -29.36 -7.02 10.17
C ASP A 580 -29.51 -6.91 11.68
N GLY A 581 -29.79 -5.68 12.10
CA GLY A 581 -30.01 -5.33 13.49
C GLY A 581 -29.31 -4.03 13.87
N ARG A 582 -29.54 -3.58 15.09
CA ARG A 582 -28.71 -2.56 15.75
C ARG A 582 -27.81 -3.30 16.72
N ARG A 583 -26.48 -3.15 16.58
CA ARG A 583 -25.52 -3.81 17.47
C ARG A 583 -25.66 -3.34 18.92
N GLY A 584 -26.20 -2.14 19.13
CA GLY A 584 -26.61 -1.62 20.44
C GLY A 584 -27.69 -2.44 21.16
N ASP A 585 -28.45 -3.24 20.42
CA ASP A 585 -29.48 -4.12 20.99
C ASP A 585 -28.92 -5.53 21.33
N LEU A 586 -27.64 -5.79 21.04
CA LEU A 586 -26.97 -7.03 21.45
C LEU A 586 -26.83 -7.06 22.98
N SER A 587 -27.07 -8.23 23.57
CA SER A 587 -27.01 -8.39 25.01
C SER A 587 -25.62 -8.04 25.56
N GLY A 588 -25.59 -7.02 26.44
CA GLY A 588 -24.37 -6.56 27.10
C GLY A 588 -23.49 -5.62 26.28
N TYR A 589 -23.89 -5.26 25.06
CA TYR A 589 -23.09 -4.38 24.19
C TYR A 589 -23.03 -2.94 24.72
N THR A 590 -21.82 -2.43 24.85
CA THR A 590 -21.54 -1.04 25.25
C THR A 590 -20.48 -0.37 24.38
N GLY A 591 -20.14 -0.97 23.24
CA GLY A 591 -19.18 -0.43 22.29
C GLY A 591 -19.73 0.72 21.43
N GLY A 592 -18.90 1.23 20.53
CA GLY A 592 -19.27 2.31 19.59
C GLY A 592 -20.33 1.92 18.55
N ASP A 593 -20.88 2.92 17.86
CA ASP A 593 -21.79 2.78 16.70
C ASP A 593 -22.95 1.79 16.92
N GLY A 594 -23.70 1.98 18.02
CA GLY A 594 -24.82 1.10 18.39
C GLY A 594 -25.91 0.97 17.32
N GLU A 595 -26.05 1.97 16.45
CA GLU A 595 -26.97 2.04 15.34
C GLU A 595 -26.59 1.09 14.18
N ALA A 596 -25.33 0.68 14.09
CA ALA A 596 -24.83 -0.12 12.98
C ALA A 596 -25.21 -1.61 13.13
N PRO A 597 -25.22 -2.39 12.03
CA PRO A 597 -25.45 -3.83 12.07
C PRO A 597 -24.36 -4.59 12.84
N PRO A 598 -24.66 -5.73 13.50
CA PRO A 598 -23.64 -6.58 14.12
C PRO A 598 -22.51 -7.05 13.20
N MET A 599 -22.76 -7.11 11.88
CA MET A 599 -21.79 -7.47 10.85
C MET A 599 -21.95 -6.57 9.63
N LEU A 600 -20.87 -5.96 9.18
CA LEU A 600 -20.77 -5.16 7.97
C LEU A 600 -19.71 -5.73 7.04
N PHE A 601 -20.09 -5.97 5.78
CA PHE A 601 -19.18 -6.25 4.68
C PHE A 601 -19.36 -5.15 3.63
N ALA A 602 -18.54 -4.12 3.71
CA ALA A 602 -18.78 -2.84 3.06
C ALA A 602 -17.61 -2.37 2.18
N ILE A 603 -17.87 -1.33 1.38
CA ILE A 603 -16.89 -0.60 0.59
C ILE A 603 -16.83 0.85 1.08
N SER A 604 -15.64 1.28 1.50
CA SER A 604 -15.39 2.59 2.12
C SER A 604 -15.47 3.77 1.15
N SER A 605 -15.32 5.00 1.65
CA SER A 605 -15.16 6.21 0.83
C SER A 605 -13.88 6.22 -0.03
N LEU A 606 -12.96 5.29 0.20
CA LEU A 606 -11.72 5.11 -0.55
C LEU A 606 -11.73 3.82 -1.38
N ARG A 607 -12.92 3.20 -1.52
CA ARG A 607 -13.12 1.90 -2.14
C ARG A 607 -12.33 0.76 -1.48
N GLU A 608 -11.99 0.91 -0.21
CA GLU A 608 -11.43 -0.20 0.58
C GLU A 608 -12.55 -1.14 1.00
N VAL A 609 -12.26 -2.44 0.99
CA VAL A 609 -13.13 -3.45 1.57
C VAL A 609 -13.04 -3.37 3.08
N GLN A 610 -14.20 -3.32 3.73
CA GLN A 610 -14.35 -3.37 5.16
C GLN A 610 -15.05 -4.66 5.56
N TRP A 611 -14.46 -5.42 6.47
CA TRP A 611 -15.15 -6.50 7.18
C TRP A 611 -15.15 -6.17 8.67
N GLU A 612 -16.28 -5.71 9.18
CA GLU A 612 -16.44 -5.30 10.56
C GLU A 612 -17.46 -6.19 11.27
N VAL A 613 -17.10 -6.64 12.47
CA VAL A 613 -17.91 -7.58 13.24
C VAL A 613 -17.93 -7.20 14.71
N VAL A 614 -19.06 -7.44 15.36
CA VAL A 614 -19.09 -7.61 16.82
C VAL A 614 -18.81 -9.09 17.11
N PRO A 615 -17.72 -9.43 17.82
CA PRO A 615 -17.42 -10.81 18.20
C PRO A 615 -18.54 -11.44 19.04
N SER A 616 -18.67 -12.77 19.00
CA SER A 616 -19.59 -13.56 19.80
C SER A 616 -18.89 -14.16 21.03
N PRO A 617 -19.44 -14.00 22.26
CA PRO A 617 -20.56 -13.12 22.61
C PRO A 617 -20.15 -11.64 22.55
N ALA A 618 -21.12 -10.74 22.31
CA ALA A 618 -20.86 -9.31 22.12
C ALA A 618 -20.09 -8.67 23.28
N GLY A 619 -20.58 -8.88 24.51
CA GLY A 619 -19.95 -8.32 25.71
C GLY A 619 -19.75 -6.81 25.60
N THR A 620 -18.76 -6.26 26.31
CA THR A 620 -18.42 -4.83 26.27
C THR A 620 -17.41 -4.47 25.17
N THR A 621 -17.15 -5.39 24.23
CA THR A 621 -16.06 -5.25 23.26
C THR A 621 -16.52 -4.36 22.09
N ASP A 622 -15.68 -3.40 21.71
CA ASP A 622 -15.87 -2.61 20.50
C ASP A 622 -15.86 -3.50 19.25
N PRO A 623 -16.54 -3.07 18.18
CA PRO A 623 -16.53 -3.80 16.93
C PRO A 623 -15.12 -3.78 16.35
N VAL A 624 -14.73 -4.88 15.72
CA VAL A 624 -13.38 -5.07 15.18
C VAL A 624 -13.44 -5.18 13.66
N THR A 625 -12.45 -4.58 12.99
CA THR A 625 -12.52 -4.37 11.54
C THR A 625 -11.25 -4.74 10.80
N ASN A 626 -11.39 -5.58 9.77
CA ASN A 626 -10.40 -5.80 8.72
C ASN A 626 -10.57 -4.76 7.60
N TRP A 627 -9.45 -4.32 7.03
CA TRP A 627 -9.42 -3.36 5.93
C TRP A 627 -8.51 -3.83 4.80
N SER A 628 -8.98 -3.75 3.55
CA SER A 628 -8.09 -3.86 2.38
C SER A 628 -7.48 -2.50 2.01
N GLY A 629 -6.58 -2.49 1.02
CA GLY A 629 -6.33 -1.29 0.22
C GLY A 629 -7.48 -1.01 -0.76
N GLU A 630 -7.33 -0.01 -1.62
CA GLU A 630 -8.33 0.32 -2.63
C GLU A 630 -8.62 -0.85 -3.57
N VAL A 631 -9.91 -1.13 -3.80
CA VAL A 631 -10.38 -1.97 -4.89
C VAL A 631 -10.70 -1.08 -6.09
N ILE A 632 -10.06 -1.40 -7.22
CA ILE A 632 -10.21 -0.63 -8.46
C ILE A 632 -11.60 -0.83 -9.05
N ALA A 633 -12.31 0.27 -9.32
CA ALA A 633 -13.60 0.22 -9.99
C ALA A 633 -13.49 -0.36 -11.40
N ASP A 634 -14.59 -0.94 -11.89
CA ASP A 634 -14.67 -1.67 -13.15
C ASP A 634 -13.79 -2.93 -13.25
N ARG A 635 -13.30 -3.44 -12.11
CA ARG A 635 -12.58 -4.71 -12.03
C ARG A 635 -13.30 -5.68 -11.10
N TRP A 636 -13.43 -6.91 -11.56
CA TRP A 636 -13.89 -8.01 -10.73
C TRP A 636 -12.81 -8.39 -9.72
N VAL A 637 -13.25 -8.69 -8.50
CA VAL A 637 -12.42 -9.23 -7.43
C VAL A 637 -13.15 -10.36 -6.71
N HIS A 638 -12.39 -11.36 -6.29
CA HIS A 638 -12.70 -12.34 -5.26
C HIS A 638 -12.19 -11.82 -3.93
N ILE A 639 -13.05 -11.83 -2.93
CA ILE A 639 -12.70 -11.54 -1.55
C ILE A 639 -13.00 -12.79 -0.73
N ALA A 640 -12.05 -13.21 0.10
CA ALA A 640 -12.25 -14.25 1.10
C ALA A 640 -11.91 -13.71 2.49
N ILE A 641 -12.80 -13.90 3.45
CA ILE A 641 -12.60 -13.59 4.87
C ILE A 641 -12.52 -14.90 5.62
N VAL A 642 -11.38 -15.19 6.24
CA VAL A 642 -11.13 -16.46 6.94
C VAL A 642 -10.85 -16.18 8.41
N ASN A 643 -11.68 -16.71 9.30
CA ASN A 643 -11.49 -16.64 10.75
C ASN A 643 -11.01 -17.98 11.29
N ASP A 644 -9.83 -17.99 11.91
CA ASP A 644 -9.20 -19.21 12.44
C ASP A 644 -9.96 -19.75 13.67
N PRO A 645 -10.24 -21.06 13.76
CA PRO A 645 -10.99 -21.63 14.87
C PRO A 645 -10.24 -21.65 16.21
N VAL A 646 -8.91 -21.49 16.21
CA VAL A 646 -8.06 -21.59 17.40
C VAL A 646 -7.61 -20.23 17.88
N SER A 647 -7.01 -19.40 17.00
CA SER A 647 -6.56 -18.05 17.37
C SER A 647 -7.68 -17.02 17.31
N HIS A 648 -8.75 -17.31 16.55
CA HIS A 648 -9.80 -16.35 16.21
C HIS A 648 -9.29 -15.12 15.45
N ASP A 649 -8.12 -15.21 14.84
CA ASP A 649 -7.64 -14.17 13.94
C ASP A 649 -8.46 -14.23 12.64
N THR A 650 -8.93 -13.07 12.19
CA THR A 650 -9.63 -12.94 10.92
C THR A 650 -8.67 -12.38 9.90
N THR A 651 -8.40 -13.12 8.83
CA THR A 651 -7.60 -12.65 7.69
C THR A 651 -8.50 -12.39 6.49
N MET A 652 -8.41 -11.18 5.92
CA MET A 652 -9.02 -10.86 4.65
C MET A 652 -8.03 -11.10 3.51
N TYR A 653 -8.52 -11.67 2.42
CA TYR A 653 -7.79 -11.91 1.18
C TYR A 653 -8.53 -11.21 0.04
N VAL A 654 -7.78 -10.48 -0.80
CA VAL A 654 -8.28 -9.89 -2.06
C VAL A 654 -7.49 -10.51 -3.20
N GLU A 655 -8.16 -11.14 -4.15
CA GLU A 655 -7.51 -11.92 -5.23
C GLU A 655 -6.50 -12.95 -4.68
N GLY A 656 -6.82 -13.53 -3.52
CA GLY A 656 -5.96 -14.46 -2.79
C GLY A 656 -4.73 -13.86 -2.12
N ALA A 657 -4.48 -12.56 -2.26
CA ALA A 657 -3.47 -11.85 -1.49
C ALA A 657 -4.01 -11.51 -0.09
N PRO A 658 -3.40 -12.00 1.00
CA PRO A 658 -3.81 -11.56 2.33
C PRO A 658 -3.47 -10.08 2.53
N VAL A 659 -4.47 -9.30 2.96
CA VAL A 659 -4.28 -7.88 3.27
C VAL A 659 -3.49 -7.71 4.58
N LEU A 660 -3.04 -6.50 4.87
CA LEU A 660 -2.19 -6.24 6.03
C LEU A 660 -2.99 -5.86 7.28
N ARG A 661 -4.10 -5.14 7.14
CA ARG A 661 -4.92 -4.65 8.26
C ARG A 661 -5.94 -5.69 8.68
N ASN A 662 -5.49 -6.66 9.48
CA ASN A 662 -6.33 -7.74 9.97
C ASN A 662 -6.62 -7.65 11.48
N VAL A 663 -7.65 -8.38 11.89
CA VAL A 663 -8.09 -8.44 13.29
C VAL A 663 -7.55 -9.71 13.94
N ALA A 664 -7.10 -9.58 15.18
CA ALA A 664 -6.73 -10.73 16.01
C ALA A 664 -7.80 -11.04 17.08
N GLY A 665 -7.98 -12.32 17.41
CA GLY A 665 -8.79 -12.74 18.56
C GLY A 665 -10.31 -12.46 18.50
N ALA A 666 -10.87 -12.27 17.30
CA ALA A 666 -12.29 -11.99 17.09
C ALA A 666 -13.09 -13.29 16.89
N LYS A 667 -13.61 -13.83 17.99
CA LYS A 667 -14.39 -15.07 17.95
C LYS A 667 -15.77 -14.85 17.31
N GLY A 668 -16.07 -15.57 16.23
CA GLY A 668 -17.42 -15.65 15.66
C GLY A 668 -18.06 -14.31 15.29
N LEU A 669 -19.38 -14.34 15.09
CA LEU A 669 -20.23 -13.23 14.67
C LEU A 669 -21.45 -13.13 15.59
N ALA A 670 -21.57 -12.04 16.33
CA ALA A 670 -22.74 -11.82 17.17
C ALA A 670 -24.04 -11.71 16.34
N THR A 671 -25.16 -11.99 17.01
CA THR A 671 -26.50 -11.90 16.41
C THR A 671 -27.55 -11.48 17.42
N LEU A 672 -28.57 -10.77 16.95
CA LEU A 672 -29.76 -10.46 17.75
C LEU A 672 -30.72 -11.65 17.83
N GLY A 673 -30.60 -12.66 16.97
CA GLY A 673 -31.34 -13.90 17.09
C GLY A 673 -31.69 -14.56 15.76
N ALA A 674 -32.44 -15.66 15.84
CA ALA A 674 -32.79 -16.53 14.71
C ALA A 674 -33.65 -15.86 13.63
N THR A 675 -34.20 -14.68 13.89
CA THR A 675 -35.03 -13.93 12.93
C THR A 675 -34.29 -12.76 12.28
N SER A 676 -33.03 -12.50 12.65
CA SER A 676 -32.22 -11.43 12.06
C SER A 676 -31.68 -11.86 10.70
N PRO A 677 -32.17 -11.30 9.59
CA PRO A 677 -31.80 -11.76 8.28
C PRO A 677 -30.37 -11.35 7.92
N TRP A 678 -29.77 -12.13 7.03
CA TRP A 678 -28.64 -11.69 6.24
C TRP A 678 -29.16 -10.89 5.05
N VAL A 679 -28.46 -9.82 4.71
CA VAL A 679 -28.82 -8.91 3.61
C VAL A 679 -27.69 -8.88 2.61
N VAL A 680 -27.99 -9.09 1.33
CA VAL A 680 -27.00 -8.99 0.24
C VAL A 680 -27.37 -7.85 -0.70
N GLY A 681 -26.39 -7.01 -1.03
CA GLY A 681 -26.57 -5.83 -1.87
C GLY A 681 -27.07 -4.59 -1.12
N GLY A 682 -27.09 -4.60 0.21
CA GLY A 682 -27.51 -3.48 1.03
C GLY A 682 -27.27 -3.70 2.52
N GLY A 683 -27.43 -2.64 3.30
CA GLY A 683 -27.26 -2.67 4.75
C GLY A 683 -28.38 -1.95 5.50
N SER A 684 -28.12 -1.59 6.74
CA SER A 684 -29.02 -0.81 7.59
C SER A 684 -28.27 0.11 8.52
N TRP A 685 -28.90 1.21 8.90
CA TRP A 685 -28.46 2.13 9.95
C TRP A 685 -29.64 2.50 10.83
N ASP A 686 -29.49 2.33 12.15
CA ASP A 686 -30.52 2.61 13.14
C ASP A 686 -31.87 1.93 12.83
N GLY A 687 -31.80 0.67 12.39
CA GLY A 687 -32.97 -0.15 12.03
C GLY A 687 -33.62 0.17 10.68
N ASN A 688 -33.18 1.20 9.97
CA ASN A 688 -33.67 1.53 8.62
C ASN A 688 -32.68 1.06 7.54
N ARG A 689 -33.15 0.77 6.33
CA ARG A 689 -32.30 0.37 5.21
C ARG A 689 -31.39 1.50 4.80
N ALA A 690 -30.12 1.17 4.59
CA ALA A 690 -29.11 2.12 4.17
C ALA A 690 -28.05 1.48 3.28
N ASP A 691 -27.25 2.34 2.65
CA ASP A 691 -25.96 1.96 2.09
C ASP A 691 -26.01 0.81 1.07
N GLY A 692 -26.90 0.92 0.09
CA GLY A 692 -27.05 -0.07 -0.99
C GLY A 692 -25.79 -0.27 -1.82
N PHE A 693 -25.62 -1.47 -2.36
CA PHE A 693 -24.49 -1.79 -3.22
C PHE A 693 -24.60 -1.14 -4.61
N PHE A 694 -23.48 -0.81 -5.24
CA PHE A 694 -23.45 -0.27 -6.60
C PHE A 694 -22.36 -0.97 -7.43
N GLY A 695 -22.79 -1.81 -8.37
CA GLY A 695 -21.93 -2.72 -9.11
C GLY A 695 -22.51 -4.11 -9.26
N ASN A 696 -21.67 -5.14 -9.40
CA ASN A 696 -22.08 -6.51 -9.63
C ASN A 696 -21.73 -7.43 -8.45
N ILE A 697 -22.61 -8.41 -8.16
CA ILE A 697 -22.34 -9.53 -7.27
C ILE A 697 -22.59 -10.83 -8.03
N GLY A 698 -21.57 -11.68 -8.14
CA GLY A 698 -21.63 -12.95 -8.87
C GLY A 698 -22.06 -14.12 -7.99
N GLU A 699 -21.32 -14.36 -6.90
CA GLU A 699 -21.60 -15.42 -5.94
C GLU A 699 -21.19 -14.95 -4.54
N VAL A 700 -21.90 -15.45 -3.52
CA VAL A 700 -21.55 -15.28 -2.10
C VAL A 700 -21.63 -16.64 -1.43
N ARG A 701 -20.61 -17.00 -0.64
CA ARG A 701 -20.57 -18.27 0.09
C ARG A 701 -20.19 -18.05 1.55
N VAL A 702 -20.93 -18.69 2.46
CA VAL A 702 -20.68 -18.69 3.90
C VAL A 702 -20.46 -20.12 4.37
N VAL A 703 -19.33 -20.38 5.01
CA VAL A 703 -18.90 -21.70 5.45
C VAL A 703 -18.54 -21.64 6.93
N ALA A 704 -19.07 -22.58 7.72
CA ALA A 704 -18.75 -22.74 9.14
C ALA A 704 -17.43 -23.51 9.35
N ALA A 705 -16.38 -23.06 8.67
CA ALA A 705 -15.00 -23.54 8.81
C ALA A 705 -14.03 -22.53 8.22
N ALA A 706 -12.82 -22.44 8.79
CA ALA A 706 -11.70 -21.78 8.14
C ALA A 706 -11.23 -22.61 6.93
N LEU A 707 -11.27 -22.04 5.73
CA LEU A 707 -10.91 -22.73 4.49
C LEU A 707 -9.50 -22.35 4.04
N ALA A 708 -8.75 -23.35 3.61
CA ALA A 708 -7.53 -23.14 2.84
C ALA A 708 -7.86 -22.66 1.42
N SER A 709 -6.91 -22.00 0.76
CA SER A 709 -7.09 -21.45 -0.60
C SER A 709 -7.46 -22.50 -1.65
N SER A 710 -7.04 -23.76 -1.46
CA SER A 710 -7.43 -24.89 -2.31
C SER A 710 -8.91 -25.26 -2.24
N GLN A 711 -9.63 -24.73 -1.24
CA GLN A 711 -11.07 -24.97 -1.03
C GLN A 711 -11.93 -23.76 -1.40
N TRP A 712 -11.34 -22.62 -1.78
CA TRP A 712 -12.06 -21.40 -2.18
C TRP A 712 -12.78 -21.56 -3.52
N LEU A 713 -13.72 -20.66 -3.80
CA LEU A 713 -14.48 -20.64 -5.05
C LEU A 713 -13.61 -20.37 -6.29
N THR A 714 -12.44 -19.76 -6.10
CA THR A 714 -11.43 -19.56 -7.17
C THR A 714 -10.66 -20.83 -7.50
N ALA A 715 -10.59 -21.79 -6.57
CA ALA A 715 -10.02 -23.09 -6.83
C ALA A 715 -10.95 -23.95 -7.69
N ARG A 716 -10.46 -25.10 -8.12
CA ARG A 716 -11.17 -25.99 -9.02
C ARG A 716 -11.44 -27.32 -8.36
N LYS A 717 -12.45 -28.02 -8.87
CA LYS A 717 -12.81 -29.33 -8.34
C LYS A 717 -11.58 -30.26 -8.43
N ALA A 718 -11.27 -30.93 -7.32
CA ALA A 718 -10.27 -32.00 -7.34
C ALA A 718 -10.68 -33.05 -8.38
N SER A 719 -9.71 -33.43 -9.22
CA SER A 719 -9.89 -34.41 -10.31
C SER A 719 -10.32 -35.76 -9.77
#